data_AF-A0A1H3C8W4-F1
#
_entry.id   AF-A0A1H3C8W4-F1
#
_cell.length_a   1.000
_cell.length_b   1.000
_cell.length_c   1.000
_cell.angle_alpha   90.00
_cell.angle_beta   90.00
_cell.angle_gamma   90.00
#
_symmetry.space_group_name_H-M   'P 1'
#
loop_
_entity.id
_entity.type
_entity.pdbx_description
1 polymer ?
#
loop_
_entity_poly.entity_id
_entity_poly.type
_entity_poly.pdbx_seq_one_letter_code
_entity_poly.pdbx_strand_id
1 'polypeptide(L)'
;MEKLYTDLLKTIFKFNLLVVLIASYSATAQNFTDSNLPIVIITTDNDPGTNSPLEILDDPKILATMKIIKRPDGTRNYLSDQNTASFLNYSGRIGIEIRGSSTQTLPKKQYGLTTLKADNTSNNNVSIFGMPSENDWILNGLGFDPSLVRDYLAYYMSRQLGNYAVKTEFCEVVINGDYKGLYVFQEKIKADKERVNVLKIEATDNALPNITGGYITKADKTTGGDPVAFWMDETKFVHDLPKPENATPEQTQYIKAEFNRMEDQAYNNDLVDGYRTIIDVPSFIDFMLVNELSSNADVYQSSTFFHKDRGGKLRAGPVWDFNFSFGSTFDPDSVVDQWQFNNGNRIGPPFWSYLFDNSDFKCKLSKRWNEVIAPGQPLNKELLIAYIDKTLSYISEAIPRENKRWETLADHTADVDRIKTFIAERSTWISNNIGSYADCATVSLPPLVITKINYNPATSGSFPESDDLEFIALENIGDVPLDLSGVYFSQLGLSYQFASNSTIGANETIFLASNSSTFQSKYGVVPFGQFVRNLSNKSQKIVLADADGNIIDTVEYFDSAPWPTAADGGGSYLELISTSLDNNLASSWVATTSNVLSAKSFSAPSFFRIYPNPIADIMRIQSVKPMSSIQIFNILGALVQEIKVNSETITIDLSSYTKGIYFVRIYNDDAISSQKIMKK
;
A
#
# COMPACT_ATOMS: atom_id res chain seq x y z
N MET A 1 -4.62 68.63 -41.38
CA MET A 1 -5.02 68.73 -39.96
C MET A 1 -5.78 67.50 -39.47
N GLU A 2 -6.72 66.94 -40.23
CA GLU A 2 -7.44 65.71 -39.83
C GLU A 2 -6.52 64.53 -39.48
N LYS A 3 -5.49 64.25 -40.29
CA LYS A 3 -4.59 63.11 -40.07
C LYS A 3 -3.81 63.17 -38.75
N LEU A 4 -3.43 64.39 -38.31
CA LEU A 4 -2.77 64.59 -37.01
C LEU A 4 -3.73 64.38 -35.83
N TYR A 5 -5.02 64.69 -36.01
CA TYR A 5 -6.04 64.53 -34.97
C TYR A 5 -6.39 63.05 -34.76
N THR A 6 -6.42 62.25 -35.84
CA THR A 6 -6.69 60.81 -35.77
C THR A 6 -5.55 60.02 -35.12
N ASP A 7 -4.29 60.41 -35.36
CA ASP A 7 -3.13 59.74 -34.76
C ASP A 7 -2.95 60.12 -33.28
N LEU A 8 -3.31 61.35 -32.89
CA LEU A 8 -3.34 61.77 -31.48
C LEU A 8 -4.42 61.01 -30.69
N LEU A 9 -5.63 60.86 -31.26
CA LEU A 9 -6.73 60.09 -30.65
C LEU A 9 -6.39 58.60 -30.51
N LYS A 10 -5.74 57.97 -31.50
CA LYS A 10 -5.28 56.58 -31.41
C LYS A 10 -4.19 56.38 -30.37
N THR A 11 -3.31 57.37 -30.19
CA THR A 11 -2.24 57.32 -29.18
C THR A 11 -2.81 57.51 -27.77
N ILE A 12 -3.75 58.44 -27.59
CA ILE A 12 -4.47 58.65 -26.33
C ILE A 12 -5.34 57.42 -25.99
N PHE A 13 -5.97 56.78 -26.97
CA PHE A 13 -6.77 55.56 -26.75
C PHE A 13 -5.88 54.36 -26.38
N LYS A 14 -4.72 54.18 -27.03
CA LYS A 14 -3.73 53.17 -26.66
C LYS A 14 -3.10 53.44 -25.28
N PHE A 15 -2.84 54.69 -24.94
CA PHE A 15 -2.30 55.07 -23.64
C PHE A 15 -3.35 54.89 -22.52
N ASN A 16 -4.62 55.22 -22.76
CA ASN A 16 -5.69 54.93 -21.79
C ASN A 16 -5.99 53.42 -21.68
N LEU A 17 -5.91 52.65 -22.76
CA LEU A 17 -6.02 51.18 -22.69
C LEU A 17 -4.85 50.57 -21.89
N LEU A 18 -3.63 51.08 -22.10
CA LEU A 18 -2.43 50.69 -21.36
C LEU A 18 -2.51 51.11 -19.88
N VAL A 19 -3.03 52.30 -19.57
CA VAL A 19 -3.21 52.79 -18.19
C VAL A 19 -4.36 52.06 -17.49
N VAL A 20 -5.43 51.66 -18.19
CA VAL A 20 -6.49 50.81 -17.63
C VAL A 20 -6.00 49.37 -17.42
N LEU A 21 -5.15 48.85 -18.32
CA LEU A 21 -4.45 47.56 -18.14
C LEU A 21 -3.43 47.59 -16.99
N ILE A 22 -2.71 48.69 -16.81
CA ILE A 22 -1.74 48.85 -15.70
C ILE A 22 -2.46 49.16 -14.36
N ALA A 23 -3.58 49.88 -14.39
CA ALA A 23 -4.39 50.16 -13.19
C ALA A 23 -5.22 48.94 -12.73
N SER A 24 -5.54 48.01 -13.64
CA SER A 24 -6.09 46.68 -13.26
C SER A 24 -5.02 45.67 -12.87
N TYR A 25 -3.74 45.93 -13.16
CA TYR A 25 -2.59 45.16 -12.68
C TYR A 25 -1.97 45.68 -11.38
N SER A 26 -2.60 46.65 -10.72
CA SER A 26 -2.33 46.89 -9.30
C SER A 26 -3.15 45.90 -8.45
N ALA A 27 -3.03 44.60 -8.75
CA ALA A 27 -3.41 43.58 -7.80
C ALA A 27 -2.47 43.74 -6.62
N THR A 28 -2.96 44.34 -5.53
CA THR A 28 -2.25 44.34 -4.26
C THR A 28 -1.88 42.89 -3.95
N ALA A 29 -0.60 42.53 -4.06
CA ALA A 29 -0.11 41.22 -3.65
C ALA A 29 -0.68 40.95 -2.26
N GLN A 30 -1.42 39.86 -2.13
CA GLN A 30 -2.05 39.52 -0.86
C GLN A 30 -0.95 39.39 0.19
N ASN A 31 -0.98 40.24 1.21
CA ASN A 31 0.03 40.21 2.26
C ASN A 31 -0.11 38.89 3.03
N PHE A 32 0.88 38.01 2.86
CA PHE A 32 0.94 36.69 3.48
C PHE A 32 2.22 36.60 4.29
N THR A 33 2.09 36.48 5.62
CA THR A 33 3.24 36.51 6.54
C THR A 33 3.46 35.19 7.27
N ASP A 34 2.43 34.37 7.39
CA ASP A 34 2.41 33.20 8.27
C ASP A 34 1.19 32.32 8.01
N SER A 35 1.25 31.10 8.54
CA SER A 35 0.17 30.11 8.46
C SER A 35 0.27 29.07 9.57
N ASN A 36 -0.86 28.48 9.93
CA ASN A 36 -0.90 27.23 10.70
C ASN A 36 -0.49 26.01 9.84
N LEU A 37 -0.57 26.12 8.51
CA LEU A 37 -0.14 25.10 7.55
C LEU A 37 1.35 25.26 7.20
N PRO A 38 2.01 24.21 6.69
CA PRO A 38 3.30 24.34 6.03
C PRO A 38 3.30 25.38 4.90
N ILE A 39 4.41 26.09 4.75
CA ILE A 39 4.59 27.10 3.71
C ILE A 39 5.62 26.59 2.70
N VAL A 40 5.21 26.44 1.44
CA VAL A 40 6.08 26.05 0.33
C VAL A 40 6.50 27.30 -0.43
N ILE A 41 7.80 27.57 -0.47
CA ILE A 41 8.40 28.71 -1.15
C ILE A 41 9.21 28.20 -2.32
N ILE A 42 8.86 28.65 -3.52
CA ILE A 42 9.56 28.33 -4.76
C ILE A 42 10.16 29.61 -5.34
N THR A 43 11.42 29.54 -5.74
CA THR A 43 12.10 30.61 -6.46
C THR A 43 12.64 30.02 -7.75
N THR A 44 12.07 30.43 -8.89
CA THR A 44 12.55 29.99 -10.20
C THR A 44 13.88 30.66 -10.51
N ASP A 45 14.74 29.96 -11.25
CA ASP A 45 15.99 30.56 -11.72
C ASP A 45 15.66 31.73 -12.67
N ASN A 46 16.58 32.69 -12.77
CA ASN A 46 16.41 33.82 -13.68
C ASN A 46 16.77 33.43 -15.11
N ASP A 47 16.01 33.94 -16.07
CA ASP A 47 16.36 33.92 -17.48
C ASP A 47 17.69 34.68 -17.69
N PRO A 48 18.72 34.08 -18.29
CA PRO A 48 20.02 34.72 -18.46
C PRO A 48 20.02 35.98 -19.34
N GLY A 49 19.04 36.13 -20.24
CA GLY A 49 18.92 37.26 -21.16
C GLY A 49 18.17 38.45 -20.56
N THR A 50 17.19 38.20 -19.69
CA THR A 50 16.34 39.25 -19.08
C THR A 50 16.60 39.48 -17.60
N ASN A 51 17.34 38.59 -16.94
CA ASN A 51 17.56 38.55 -15.49
C ASN A 51 16.26 38.60 -14.66
N SER A 52 15.16 38.12 -15.23
CA SER A 52 13.85 37.99 -14.59
C SER A 52 13.55 36.53 -14.30
N PRO A 53 12.71 36.20 -13.30
CA PRO A 53 12.39 34.80 -12.99
C PRO A 53 11.81 34.07 -14.21
N LEU A 54 12.27 32.84 -14.47
CA LEU A 54 11.75 32.01 -15.55
C LEU A 54 10.26 31.71 -15.35
N GLU A 55 9.52 31.76 -16.45
CA GLU A 55 8.13 31.31 -16.51
C GLU A 55 8.07 29.78 -16.41
N ILE A 56 7.18 29.28 -15.56
CA ILE A 56 6.94 27.84 -15.44
C ILE A 56 6.06 27.40 -16.61
N LEU A 57 6.58 26.50 -17.44
CA LEU A 57 5.90 25.95 -18.64
C LEU A 57 5.28 24.59 -18.36
N ASP A 58 4.46 24.07 -19.28
CA ASP A 58 3.91 22.71 -19.23
C ASP A 58 4.99 21.63 -19.43
N ASP A 59 5.84 21.81 -20.45
CA ASP A 59 7.03 21.01 -20.71
C ASP A 59 8.02 21.90 -21.51
N PRO A 60 9.34 21.82 -21.25
CA PRO A 60 10.01 21.05 -20.20
C PRO A 60 9.99 21.73 -18.83
N LYS A 61 10.30 20.95 -17.79
CA LYS A 61 10.61 21.48 -16.45
C LYS A 61 11.70 22.54 -16.52
N ILE A 62 11.47 23.64 -15.80
CA ILE A 62 12.49 24.65 -15.54
C ILE A 62 13.14 24.42 -14.17
N LEU A 63 14.33 24.98 -13.97
CA LEU A 63 15.04 24.89 -12.70
C LEU A 63 14.53 25.92 -11.69
N ALA A 64 14.42 25.49 -10.43
CA ALA A 64 14.05 26.32 -9.32
C ALA A 64 14.67 25.82 -8.00
N THR A 65 14.55 26.62 -6.95
CA THR A 65 14.82 26.22 -5.57
C THR A 65 13.50 26.15 -4.82
N MET A 66 13.32 25.10 -4.02
CA MET A 66 12.17 24.95 -3.12
C MET A 66 12.63 24.90 -1.68
N LYS A 67 11.92 25.64 -0.82
CA LYS A 67 12.02 25.56 0.63
C LYS A 67 10.64 25.30 1.21
N ILE A 68 10.57 24.43 2.21
CA ILE A 68 9.33 24.09 2.90
C ILE A 68 9.50 24.40 4.38
N ILE A 69 8.73 25.35 4.89
CA ILE A 69 8.69 25.69 6.30
C ILE A 69 7.63 24.82 6.98
N LYS A 70 8.05 24.03 7.97
CA LYS A 70 7.18 23.27 8.88
C LYS A 70 7.91 23.14 10.21
N ARG A 71 7.50 23.94 11.20
CA ARG A 71 8.12 23.91 12.52
C ARG A 71 7.89 22.55 13.20
N PRO A 72 8.95 21.93 13.75
CA PRO A 72 8.87 20.56 14.26
C PRO A 72 8.04 20.43 15.55
N ASP A 73 7.83 21.54 16.27
CA ASP A 73 7.01 21.59 17.48
C ASP A 73 5.52 21.83 17.20
N GLY A 74 5.13 21.96 15.92
CA GLY A 74 3.75 22.25 15.52
C GLY A 74 3.31 23.69 15.79
N THR A 75 4.23 24.58 16.20
CA THR A 75 3.92 26.01 16.33
C THR A 75 3.76 26.66 14.95
N ARG A 76 3.19 27.87 14.97
CA ARG A 76 2.85 28.64 13.77
C ARG A 76 4.06 28.85 12.85
N ASN A 77 3.86 28.63 11.55
CA ASN A 77 4.90 28.85 10.54
C ASN A 77 4.90 30.31 10.10
N TYR A 78 6.07 30.94 10.03
CA TYR A 78 6.23 32.31 9.55
C TYR A 78 7.04 32.34 8.26
N LEU A 79 6.62 33.12 7.26
CA LEU A 79 7.34 33.25 5.98
C LEU A 79 8.77 33.76 6.18
N SER A 80 9.01 34.54 7.23
CA SER A 80 10.35 35.00 7.63
C SER A 80 11.31 33.88 8.04
N ASP A 81 10.80 32.68 8.36
CA ASP A 81 11.60 31.51 8.76
C ASP A 81 12.30 30.81 7.58
N GLN A 82 12.13 31.30 6.34
CA GLN A 82 12.65 30.69 5.11
C GLN A 82 14.18 30.48 5.07
N ASN A 83 14.94 31.05 6.01
CA ASN A 83 16.39 30.87 6.13
C ASN A 83 16.81 30.22 7.46
N THR A 84 15.86 29.78 8.28
CA THR A 84 16.12 29.13 9.57
C THR A 84 16.11 27.62 9.39
N ALA A 85 17.28 27.00 9.24
CA ALA A 85 17.42 25.60 8.88
C ALA A 85 16.62 24.62 9.76
N SER A 86 16.53 24.88 11.07
CA SER A 86 15.77 24.04 12.02
C SER A 86 14.25 24.06 11.82
N PHE A 87 13.72 25.01 11.03
CA PHE A 87 12.30 25.14 10.71
C PHE A 87 11.97 24.66 9.30
N LEU A 88 12.97 24.24 8.52
CA LEU A 88 12.78 23.76 7.16
C LEU A 88 12.62 22.24 7.15
N ASN A 89 11.48 21.77 6.65
CA ASN A 89 11.29 20.35 6.35
C ASN A 89 12.05 19.93 5.09
N TYR A 90 12.20 20.86 4.15
CA TYR A 90 12.99 20.67 2.93
C TYR A 90 13.61 21.99 2.48
N SER A 91 14.81 21.91 1.89
CA SER A 91 15.48 23.02 1.21
C SER A 91 16.42 22.44 0.15
N GLY A 92 16.11 22.64 -1.13
CA GLY A 92 16.92 22.07 -2.19
C GLY A 92 16.51 22.48 -3.60
N ARG A 93 17.26 21.97 -4.58
CA ARG A 93 16.99 22.18 -6.01
C ARG A 93 15.79 21.36 -6.45
N ILE A 94 15.03 21.90 -7.40
CA ILE A 94 13.92 21.22 -8.03
C ILE A 94 13.86 21.52 -9.53
N GLY A 95 13.28 20.61 -10.31
CA GLY A 95 12.64 20.91 -11.58
C GLY A 95 11.15 21.14 -11.34
N ILE A 96 10.55 22.12 -12.02
CA ILE A 96 9.14 22.46 -11.90
C ILE A 96 8.50 22.70 -13.27
N GLU A 97 7.28 22.21 -13.44
CA GLU A 97 6.41 22.40 -14.61
C GLU A 97 4.96 22.62 -14.18
N ILE A 98 4.15 23.21 -15.06
CA ILE A 98 2.70 23.14 -14.99
C ILE A 98 2.30 21.68 -15.26
N ARG A 99 1.24 21.21 -14.60
CA ARG A 99 0.67 19.88 -14.86
C ARG A 99 -0.84 19.93 -15.00
N GLY A 100 -1.38 18.79 -15.44
CA GLY A 100 -2.80 18.57 -15.64
C GLY A 100 -3.17 18.62 -17.12
N SER A 101 -4.45 18.52 -17.45
CA SER A 101 -4.93 18.70 -18.81
C SER A 101 -5.94 19.84 -18.84
N SER A 102 -7.19 19.59 -18.44
CA SER A 102 -8.23 20.62 -18.32
C SER A 102 -7.85 21.72 -17.31
N THR A 103 -7.22 21.36 -16.19
CA THR A 103 -6.83 22.30 -15.13
C THR A 103 -5.76 23.29 -15.56
N GLN A 104 -5.01 23.04 -16.64
CA GLN A 104 -4.06 24.01 -17.18
C GLN A 104 -4.76 25.28 -17.70
N THR A 105 -6.05 25.21 -18.04
CA THR A 105 -6.82 26.36 -18.49
C THR A 105 -7.17 27.33 -17.34
N LEU A 106 -7.12 26.86 -16.09
CA LEU A 106 -7.47 27.66 -14.91
C LEU A 106 -6.39 28.71 -14.61
N PRO A 107 -6.74 29.90 -14.09
CA PRO A 107 -5.75 30.89 -13.65
C PRO A 107 -4.80 30.34 -12.57
N LYS A 108 -5.34 29.57 -11.63
CA LYS A 108 -4.55 28.85 -10.62
C LYS A 108 -3.97 27.57 -11.23
N LYS A 109 -2.67 27.57 -11.46
CA LYS A 109 -1.96 26.41 -12.01
C LYS A 109 -1.68 25.37 -10.93
N GLN A 110 -1.59 24.12 -11.35
CA GLN A 110 -1.05 23.01 -10.57
C GLN A 110 0.37 22.72 -11.06
N TYR A 111 1.22 22.17 -10.19
CA TYR A 111 2.63 21.99 -10.51
C TYR A 111 3.12 20.55 -10.29
N GLY A 112 3.89 20.05 -11.26
CA GLY A 112 4.73 18.86 -11.11
C GLY A 112 6.10 19.28 -10.62
N LEU A 113 6.65 18.58 -9.63
CA LEU A 113 7.95 18.87 -9.03
C LEU A 113 8.84 17.63 -9.10
N THR A 114 10.13 17.84 -9.41
CA THR A 114 11.18 16.82 -9.24
C THR A 114 12.26 17.37 -8.33
N THR A 115 12.56 16.74 -7.20
CA THR A 115 13.68 17.13 -6.34
C THR A 115 15.00 16.68 -6.95
N LEU A 116 15.98 17.60 -6.98
CA LEU A 116 17.25 17.43 -7.67
C LEU A 116 18.42 17.58 -6.70
N LYS A 117 19.53 16.92 -7.02
CA LYS A 117 20.82 17.16 -6.34
C LYS A 117 21.38 18.52 -6.78
N ALA A 118 22.48 18.91 -6.15
CA ALA A 118 23.15 20.19 -6.43
C ALA A 118 23.66 20.33 -7.88
N ASP A 119 23.75 19.23 -8.63
CA ASP A 119 24.13 19.20 -10.05
C ASP A 119 23.00 19.60 -11.01
N ASN A 120 21.79 19.87 -10.49
CA ASN A 120 20.59 20.24 -11.26
C ASN A 120 20.10 19.18 -12.26
N THR A 121 20.60 17.94 -12.20
CA THR A 121 20.27 16.90 -13.18
C THR A 121 19.94 15.58 -12.52
N SER A 122 20.66 15.19 -11.47
CA SER A 122 20.41 13.94 -10.78
C SER A 122 19.19 14.07 -9.86
N ASN A 123 18.30 13.08 -9.92
CA ASN A 123 17.19 12.96 -8.97
C ASN A 123 17.72 12.88 -7.52
N ASN A 124 17.01 13.51 -6.60
CA ASN A 124 17.28 13.49 -5.17
C ASN A 124 16.06 12.95 -4.43
N ASN A 125 16.06 11.66 -4.11
CA ASN A 125 15.00 11.04 -3.33
C ASN A 125 15.05 11.57 -1.90
N VAL A 126 13.96 12.20 -1.45
CA VAL A 126 13.87 12.82 -0.13
C VAL A 126 12.54 12.51 0.54
N SER A 127 12.51 12.47 1.87
CA SER A 127 11.25 12.42 2.62
C SER A 127 10.76 13.84 2.88
N ILE A 128 9.55 14.15 2.41
CA ILE A 128 8.88 15.44 2.64
C ILE A 128 7.61 15.17 3.45
N PHE A 129 7.38 15.96 4.51
CA PHE A 129 6.26 15.80 5.44
C PHE A 129 6.13 14.42 6.11
N GLY A 130 7.20 13.62 6.13
CA GLY A 130 7.15 12.24 6.63
C GLY A 130 6.60 11.23 5.61
N MET A 131 6.32 11.66 4.38
CA MET A 131 6.03 10.75 3.27
C MET A 131 7.30 9.96 2.90
N PRO A 132 7.16 8.71 2.43
CA PRO A 132 8.28 7.90 1.95
C PRO A 132 9.17 8.62 0.95
N SER A 133 10.47 8.32 0.99
CA SER A 133 11.48 9.02 0.22
C SER A 133 11.30 8.81 -1.28
N GLU A 134 11.18 9.91 -2.04
CA GLU A 134 11.04 9.86 -3.49
C GLU A 134 11.43 11.21 -4.13
N ASN A 135 11.52 11.30 -5.46
CA ASN A 135 11.91 12.52 -6.15
C ASN A 135 10.78 13.25 -6.89
N ASP A 136 9.66 12.59 -7.21
CA ASP A 136 8.55 13.25 -7.93
C ASP A 136 7.34 13.51 -7.03
N TRP A 137 6.91 14.78 -7.04
CA TRP A 137 5.87 15.34 -6.19
C TRP A 137 4.91 16.22 -6.99
N ILE A 138 3.76 16.51 -6.40
CA ILE A 138 2.70 17.32 -7.01
C ILE A 138 2.25 18.40 -6.02
N LEU A 139 2.11 19.63 -6.50
CA LEU A 139 1.30 20.66 -5.86
C LEU A 139 -0.06 20.70 -6.57
N ASN A 140 -1.05 20.03 -6.00
CA ASN A 140 -2.41 20.01 -6.51
C ASN A 140 -3.12 21.31 -6.09
N GLY A 141 -3.56 22.07 -7.09
CA GLY A 141 -4.22 23.36 -6.91
C GLY A 141 -5.71 23.27 -6.57
N LEU A 142 -6.28 22.07 -6.42
CA LEU A 142 -7.70 21.83 -6.11
C LEU A 142 -8.63 22.40 -7.19
N GLY A 143 -8.24 22.20 -8.45
CA GLY A 143 -8.99 22.71 -9.60
C GLY A 143 -10.37 22.06 -9.72
N PHE A 144 -11.38 22.87 -10.01
CA PHE A 144 -12.79 22.44 -10.08
C PHE A 144 -13.33 21.80 -8.79
N ASP A 145 -12.69 22.05 -7.64
CA ASP A 145 -13.17 21.59 -6.33
C ASP A 145 -13.36 22.78 -5.37
N PRO A 146 -14.51 23.46 -5.40
CA PRO A 146 -14.80 24.57 -4.49
C PRO A 146 -15.00 24.13 -3.04
N SER A 147 -15.07 22.83 -2.77
CA SER A 147 -15.09 22.30 -1.40
C SER A 147 -13.70 22.13 -0.80
N LEU A 148 -12.65 22.10 -1.63
CA LEU A 148 -11.25 21.90 -1.27
C LEU A 148 -10.90 20.53 -0.64
N VAL A 149 -11.82 19.57 -0.59
CA VAL A 149 -11.64 18.33 0.20
C VAL A 149 -11.89 17.02 -0.56
N ARG A 150 -12.34 17.03 -1.83
CA ARG A 150 -12.81 15.80 -2.51
C ARG A 150 -11.70 14.77 -2.73
N ASP A 151 -10.61 15.16 -3.40
CA ASP A 151 -9.43 14.30 -3.59
C ASP A 151 -8.87 13.84 -2.25
N TYR A 152 -8.75 14.78 -1.30
CA TYR A 152 -8.18 14.53 0.01
C TYR A 152 -8.97 13.48 0.82
N LEU A 153 -10.31 13.54 0.74
CA LEU A 153 -11.22 12.57 1.35
C LEU A 153 -11.14 11.21 0.66
N ALA A 154 -11.18 11.17 -0.68
CA ALA A 154 -11.15 9.91 -1.42
C ALA A 154 -9.84 9.14 -1.21
N TYR A 155 -8.70 9.83 -1.19
CA TYR A 155 -7.40 9.19 -0.91
C TYR A 155 -7.33 8.72 0.56
N TYR A 156 -7.94 9.46 1.49
CA TYR A 156 -8.09 9.00 2.87
C TYR A 156 -8.90 7.71 2.95
N MET A 157 -10.07 7.65 2.31
CA MET A 157 -10.93 6.46 2.29
C MET A 157 -10.17 5.22 1.81
N SER A 158 -9.47 5.32 0.67
CA SER A 158 -8.71 4.20 0.11
C SER A 158 -7.58 3.72 1.05
N ARG A 159 -6.85 4.65 1.68
CA ARG A 159 -5.83 4.31 2.69
C ARG A 159 -6.42 3.63 3.93
N GLN A 160 -7.59 4.06 4.40
CA GLN A 160 -8.24 3.43 5.55
C GLN A 160 -8.72 2.01 5.25
N LEU A 161 -8.96 1.67 3.98
CA LEU A 161 -9.24 0.30 3.55
C LEU A 161 -7.97 -0.58 3.45
N GLY A 162 -6.77 0.00 3.64
CA GLY A 162 -5.50 -0.70 3.55
C GLY A 162 -4.86 -0.68 2.16
N ASN A 163 -5.41 0.08 1.21
CA ASN A 163 -4.86 0.22 -0.13
C ASN A 163 -3.91 1.41 -0.21
N TYR A 164 -2.86 1.31 -1.04
CA TYR A 164 -2.05 2.48 -1.35
C TYR A 164 -2.91 3.50 -2.12
N ALA A 165 -2.99 4.71 -1.58
CA ALA A 165 -3.43 5.90 -2.28
C ALA A 165 -2.54 7.06 -1.87
N VAL A 166 -2.32 7.97 -2.81
CA VAL A 166 -1.39 9.11 -2.71
C VAL A 166 -1.52 9.83 -1.38
N LYS A 167 -0.43 9.87 -0.61
CA LYS A 167 -0.34 10.63 0.64
C LYS A 167 -0.31 12.13 0.33
N THR A 168 -0.94 12.89 1.21
CA THR A 168 -1.28 14.31 1.01
C THR A 168 -0.98 15.12 2.26
N GLU A 169 -0.59 16.38 2.09
CA GLU A 169 -0.47 17.39 3.16
C GLU A 169 -0.92 18.74 2.58
N PHE A 170 -1.80 19.46 3.30
CA PHE A 170 -2.18 20.81 2.89
C PHE A 170 -1.04 21.79 3.13
N CYS A 171 -0.85 22.75 2.22
CA CYS A 171 0.18 23.78 2.34
C CYS A 171 -0.23 25.07 1.64
N GLU A 172 0.36 26.18 2.06
CA GLU A 172 0.24 27.46 1.34
C GLU A 172 1.49 27.73 0.50
N VAL A 173 1.29 28.17 -0.74
CA VAL A 173 2.38 28.27 -1.74
C VAL A 173 2.71 29.72 -2.04
N VAL A 174 4.01 30.02 -2.11
CA VAL A 174 4.56 31.30 -2.58
C VAL A 174 5.56 31.00 -3.70
N ILE A 175 5.38 31.62 -4.87
CA ILE A 175 6.30 31.47 -6.01
C ILE A 175 6.84 32.84 -6.39
N ASN A 176 8.17 33.01 -6.36
CA ASN A 176 8.84 34.28 -6.67
C ASN A 176 8.31 35.47 -5.87
N GLY A 177 7.95 35.23 -4.60
CA GLY A 177 7.36 36.24 -3.70
C GLY A 177 5.85 36.47 -3.87
N ASP A 178 5.21 35.85 -4.87
CA ASP A 178 3.78 35.96 -5.12
C ASP A 178 3.03 34.80 -4.44
N TYR A 179 2.10 35.14 -3.54
CA TYR A 179 1.25 34.16 -2.86
C TYR A 179 0.27 33.51 -3.85
N LYS A 180 0.30 32.19 -3.93
CA LYS A 180 -0.48 31.38 -4.89
C LYS A 180 -1.68 30.67 -4.28
N GLY A 181 -1.93 30.78 -2.98
CA GLY A 181 -3.10 30.13 -2.36
C GLY A 181 -2.80 28.81 -1.66
N LEU A 182 -3.87 28.11 -1.31
CA LEU A 182 -3.89 26.79 -0.69
C LEU A 182 -3.64 25.70 -1.74
N TYR A 183 -2.79 24.74 -1.45
CA TYR A 183 -2.51 23.57 -2.27
C TYR A 183 -2.52 22.31 -1.42
N VAL A 184 -2.63 21.16 -2.08
CA VAL A 184 -2.28 19.87 -1.49
C VAL A 184 -0.95 19.43 -2.08
N PHE A 185 0.09 19.36 -1.24
CA PHE A 185 1.34 18.71 -1.58
C PHE A 185 1.14 17.20 -1.49
N GLN A 186 1.44 16.47 -2.56
CA GLN A 186 1.10 15.06 -2.65
C GLN A 186 2.11 14.23 -3.43
N GLU A 187 2.14 12.94 -3.15
CA GLU A 187 2.92 11.96 -3.90
C GLU A 187 2.46 11.89 -5.37
N LYS A 188 3.37 11.47 -6.25
CA LYS A 188 3.02 11.03 -7.61
C LYS A 188 2.86 9.51 -7.62
N ILE A 189 1.79 8.98 -8.22
CA ILE A 189 1.67 7.53 -8.45
C ILE A 189 2.87 7.08 -9.28
N LYS A 190 3.67 6.16 -8.72
CA LYS A 190 4.87 5.60 -9.32
C LYS A 190 5.09 4.19 -8.76
N ALA A 191 5.78 3.35 -9.53
CA ALA A 191 6.30 2.10 -9.02
C ALA A 191 7.45 2.33 -8.04
N ASP A 192 7.21 1.97 -6.79
CA ASP A 192 8.15 1.99 -5.67
C ASP A 192 7.60 1.10 -4.55
N LYS A 193 8.48 0.56 -3.71
CA LYS A 193 8.10 -0.36 -2.62
C LYS A 193 7.15 0.29 -1.59
N GLU A 194 7.22 1.61 -1.39
CA GLU A 194 6.35 2.36 -0.48
C GLU A 194 5.17 3.06 -1.19
N ARG A 195 5.02 2.82 -2.51
CA ARG A 195 3.93 3.32 -3.36
C ARG A 195 3.23 2.15 -4.08
N VAL A 196 3.25 2.10 -5.42
CA VAL A 196 2.80 0.93 -6.17
C VAL A 196 3.93 -0.09 -6.18
N ASN A 197 3.89 -1.05 -5.26
CA ASN A 197 4.97 -2.01 -5.05
C ASN A 197 4.96 -3.12 -6.12
N VAL A 198 5.49 -2.82 -7.30
CA VAL A 198 5.70 -3.79 -8.38
C VAL A 198 7.18 -3.87 -8.74
N LEU A 199 7.65 -5.05 -9.14
CA LEU A 199 8.97 -5.24 -9.71
C LEU A 199 8.95 -4.68 -11.13
N LYS A 200 9.55 -3.51 -11.34
CA LYS A 200 9.50 -2.76 -12.61
C LYS A 200 9.87 -3.66 -13.79
N ILE A 201 9.01 -3.65 -14.81
CA ILE A 201 9.26 -4.37 -16.07
C ILE A 201 10.33 -3.65 -16.89
N GLU A 202 11.32 -4.41 -17.37
CA GLU A 202 12.42 -3.91 -18.18
C GLU A 202 12.18 -4.17 -19.68
N ALA A 203 12.86 -3.44 -20.56
CA ALA A 203 12.72 -3.61 -22.01
C ALA A 203 13.06 -5.03 -22.52
N THR A 204 13.79 -5.83 -21.73
CA THR A 204 14.14 -7.22 -22.04
C THR A 204 13.11 -8.25 -21.57
N ASP A 205 12.14 -7.85 -20.75
CA ASP A 205 11.14 -8.75 -20.15
C ASP A 205 9.98 -9.02 -21.11
N ASN A 206 10.28 -9.72 -22.21
CA ASN A 206 9.35 -9.98 -23.32
C ASN A 206 8.85 -11.44 -23.40
N ALA A 207 9.18 -12.26 -22.39
CA ALA A 207 8.80 -13.66 -22.36
C ALA A 207 8.49 -14.12 -20.92
N LEU A 208 7.82 -15.26 -20.81
CA LEU A 208 7.58 -15.90 -19.51
C LEU A 208 8.91 -16.31 -18.84
N PRO A 209 9.00 -16.24 -17.51
CA PRO A 209 7.98 -15.71 -16.59
C PRO A 209 8.01 -14.17 -16.44
N ASN A 210 9.03 -13.49 -16.96
CA ASN A 210 9.29 -12.08 -16.65
C ASN A 210 8.21 -11.10 -17.13
N ILE A 211 7.55 -11.40 -18.25
CA ILE A 211 6.49 -10.57 -18.83
C ILE A 211 5.19 -10.55 -17.99
N THR A 212 5.05 -11.45 -17.01
CA THR A 212 3.78 -11.68 -16.29
C THR A 212 3.31 -10.52 -15.40
N GLY A 213 4.10 -9.47 -15.25
CA GLY A 213 3.78 -8.30 -14.42
C GLY A 213 4.92 -7.29 -14.41
N GLY A 214 4.91 -6.41 -13.42
CA GLY A 214 5.84 -5.29 -13.31
C GLY A 214 5.38 -4.01 -13.99
N TYR A 215 4.09 -3.93 -14.34
CA TYR A 215 3.51 -2.83 -15.09
C TYR A 215 2.44 -2.07 -14.29
N ILE A 216 2.25 -0.82 -14.69
CA ILE A 216 1.14 0.05 -14.28
C ILE A 216 0.49 0.53 -15.58
N THR A 217 -0.79 0.24 -15.76
CA THR A 217 -1.56 0.69 -16.91
C THR A 217 -2.78 1.46 -16.43
N LYS A 218 -3.35 2.31 -17.27
CA LYS A 218 -4.51 3.11 -16.90
C LYS A 218 -5.52 3.17 -18.03
N ALA A 219 -6.80 3.07 -17.67
CA ALA A 219 -7.89 3.53 -18.52
C ALA A 219 -7.91 5.06 -18.42
N ASP A 220 -7.50 5.75 -19.50
CA ASP A 220 -7.31 7.19 -19.47
C ASP A 220 -7.27 7.85 -20.86
N LYS A 221 -7.45 9.16 -20.86
CA LYS A 221 -7.23 10.03 -22.01
C LYS A 221 -5.73 10.10 -22.31
N THR A 222 -5.38 10.20 -23.59
CA THR A 222 -4.01 10.49 -24.03
C THR A 222 -3.67 11.94 -23.67
N THR A 223 -2.61 12.15 -22.88
CA THR A 223 -2.11 13.49 -22.52
C THR A 223 -0.72 13.66 -23.11
N GLY A 224 -0.33 14.88 -23.51
CA GLY A 224 1.04 15.14 -23.99
C GLY A 224 1.48 14.39 -25.25
N GLY A 225 0.56 13.76 -25.98
CA GLY A 225 0.88 12.96 -27.17
C GLY A 225 1.14 11.47 -26.90
N ASP A 226 0.91 10.99 -25.67
CA ASP A 226 1.02 9.56 -25.33
C ASP A 226 0.22 8.69 -26.31
N PRO A 227 0.82 7.65 -26.91
CA PRO A 227 0.10 6.74 -27.79
C PRO A 227 -0.90 5.90 -26.98
N VAL A 228 -2.04 5.59 -27.61
CA VAL A 228 -2.97 4.60 -27.07
C VAL A 228 -2.30 3.22 -27.12
N ALA A 229 -2.22 2.54 -25.97
CA ALA A 229 -1.66 1.19 -25.89
C ALA A 229 -2.63 0.17 -26.50
N PHE A 230 -3.89 0.20 -26.09
CA PHE A 230 -4.96 -0.59 -26.67
C PHE A 230 -6.33 0.01 -26.31
N TRP A 231 -7.38 -0.53 -26.94
CA TRP A 231 -8.76 -0.20 -26.67
C TRP A 231 -9.48 -1.41 -26.08
N MET A 232 -10.42 -1.15 -25.20
CA MET A 232 -11.47 -2.09 -24.80
C MET A 232 -12.80 -1.37 -24.93
N ASP A 233 -13.61 -1.80 -25.89
CA ASP A 233 -14.79 -1.07 -26.34
C ASP A 233 -14.44 0.41 -26.65
N GLU A 234 -15.15 1.37 -26.04
CA GLU A 234 -14.88 2.81 -26.22
C GLU A 234 -13.80 3.37 -25.28
N THR A 235 -13.18 2.52 -24.44
CA THR A 235 -12.19 2.94 -23.43
C THR A 235 -10.77 2.79 -23.94
N LYS A 236 -9.98 3.87 -23.79
CA LYS A 236 -8.55 3.91 -24.11
C LYS A 236 -7.73 3.44 -22.91
N PHE A 237 -6.72 2.61 -23.18
CA PHE A 237 -5.68 2.27 -22.23
C PHE A 237 -4.34 2.90 -22.62
N VAL A 238 -3.60 3.35 -21.61
CA VAL A 238 -2.26 3.94 -21.74
C VAL A 238 -1.34 3.30 -20.71
N HIS A 239 -0.09 3.02 -21.08
CA HIS A 239 0.91 2.53 -20.14
C HIS A 239 1.48 3.68 -19.30
N ASP A 240 1.49 3.54 -17.97
CA ASP A 240 2.25 4.45 -17.10
C ASP A 240 3.63 3.86 -16.78
N LEU A 241 3.70 2.53 -16.62
CA LEU A 241 4.92 1.73 -16.53
C LEU A 241 4.74 0.43 -17.33
N PRO A 242 5.60 0.11 -18.30
CA PRO A 242 6.69 0.95 -18.81
C PRO A 242 6.13 2.26 -19.38
N LYS A 243 6.95 3.30 -19.49
CA LYS A 243 6.49 4.52 -20.18
C LYS A 243 6.12 4.18 -21.63
N PRO A 244 5.13 4.85 -22.25
CA PRO A 244 4.62 4.47 -23.57
C PRO A 244 5.71 4.28 -24.64
N GLU A 245 6.71 5.15 -24.65
CA GLU A 245 7.88 5.11 -25.55
C GLU A 245 8.84 3.95 -25.30
N ASN A 246 8.77 3.31 -24.12
CA ASN A 246 9.61 2.18 -23.71
C ASN A 246 8.86 0.84 -23.73
N ALA A 247 7.54 0.84 -23.96
CA ALA A 247 6.74 -0.37 -24.01
C ALA A 247 7.03 -1.17 -25.28
N THR A 248 7.35 -2.46 -25.16
CA THR A 248 7.53 -3.33 -26.32
C THR A 248 6.18 -3.81 -26.88
N PRO A 249 6.15 -4.26 -28.16
CA PRO A 249 4.96 -4.90 -28.73
C PRO A 249 4.50 -6.13 -27.92
N GLU A 250 5.45 -6.97 -27.48
CA GLU A 250 5.16 -8.18 -26.70
C GLU A 250 4.53 -7.84 -25.35
N GLN A 251 5.07 -6.85 -24.64
CA GLN A 251 4.53 -6.37 -23.37
C GLN A 251 3.12 -5.80 -23.55
N THR A 252 2.91 -4.97 -24.58
CA THR A 252 1.59 -4.40 -24.87
C THR A 252 0.57 -5.49 -25.21
N GLN A 253 0.97 -6.48 -26.01
CA GLN A 253 0.11 -7.62 -26.35
C GLN A 253 -0.22 -8.45 -25.11
N TYR A 254 0.75 -8.72 -24.23
CA TYR A 254 0.52 -9.46 -23.00
C TYR A 254 -0.45 -8.73 -22.06
N ILE A 255 -0.21 -7.44 -21.80
CA ILE A 255 -1.08 -6.63 -20.93
C ILE A 255 -2.49 -6.62 -21.51
N LYS A 256 -2.66 -6.33 -22.81
CA LYS A 256 -3.97 -6.38 -23.47
C LYS A 256 -4.67 -7.74 -23.30
N ALA A 257 -3.93 -8.84 -23.49
CA ALA A 257 -4.48 -10.18 -23.35
C ALA A 257 -4.96 -10.48 -21.92
N GLU A 258 -4.28 -9.98 -20.89
CA GLU A 258 -4.73 -10.11 -19.50
C GLU A 258 -6.06 -9.40 -19.24
N PHE A 259 -6.25 -8.19 -19.80
CA PHE A 259 -7.52 -7.47 -19.67
C PHE A 259 -8.65 -8.10 -20.49
N ASN A 260 -8.36 -8.58 -21.71
CA ASN A 260 -9.34 -9.35 -22.47
C ASN A 260 -9.78 -10.61 -21.71
N ARG A 261 -8.82 -11.33 -21.13
CA ARG A 261 -9.11 -12.52 -20.32
C ARG A 261 -9.96 -12.16 -19.09
N MET A 262 -9.68 -11.05 -18.43
CA MET A 262 -10.50 -10.55 -17.33
C MET A 262 -11.96 -10.31 -17.78
N GLU A 263 -12.16 -9.64 -18.92
CA GLU A 263 -13.49 -9.39 -19.46
C GLU A 263 -14.23 -10.69 -19.81
N ASP A 264 -13.57 -11.59 -20.54
CA ASP A 264 -14.13 -12.88 -20.96
C ASP A 264 -14.56 -13.74 -19.76
N GLN A 265 -13.85 -13.64 -18.63
CA GLN A 265 -14.01 -14.50 -17.45
C GLN A 265 -14.73 -13.83 -16.29
N ALA A 266 -15.23 -12.59 -16.44
CA ALA A 266 -15.86 -11.83 -15.36
C ALA A 266 -17.11 -12.53 -14.77
N TYR A 267 -17.87 -13.27 -15.58
CA TYR A 267 -19.01 -14.09 -15.12
C TYR A 267 -18.61 -15.48 -14.59
N ASN A 268 -17.35 -15.89 -14.75
CA ASN A 268 -16.88 -17.21 -14.37
C ASN A 268 -16.21 -17.18 -12.98
N ASN A 269 -16.78 -17.92 -12.05
CA ASN A 269 -16.34 -18.02 -10.64
C ASN A 269 -15.34 -19.14 -10.37
N ASP A 270 -14.99 -19.93 -11.39
CA ASP A 270 -14.15 -21.10 -11.19
C ASP A 270 -12.70 -20.74 -10.82
N LEU A 271 -11.97 -21.75 -10.32
CA LEU A 271 -10.59 -21.63 -9.86
C LEU A 271 -9.55 -22.12 -10.89
N VAL A 272 -9.98 -22.40 -12.12
CA VAL A 272 -9.12 -22.83 -13.24
C VAL A 272 -8.84 -21.66 -14.17
N ASP A 273 -9.88 -21.00 -14.68
CA ASP A 273 -9.78 -19.90 -15.62
C ASP A 273 -10.66 -18.68 -15.30
N GLY A 274 -11.56 -18.78 -14.30
CA GLY A 274 -12.42 -17.70 -13.85
C GLY A 274 -11.70 -16.47 -13.30
N TYR A 275 -12.45 -15.38 -13.07
CA TYR A 275 -11.88 -14.07 -12.69
C TYR A 275 -11.00 -14.15 -11.44
N ARG A 276 -11.32 -15.06 -10.50
CA ARG A 276 -10.58 -15.25 -9.24
C ARG A 276 -9.13 -15.68 -9.48
N THR A 277 -8.82 -16.23 -10.65
CA THR A 277 -7.45 -16.61 -11.04
C THR A 277 -6.67 -15.44 -11.65
N ILE A 278 -7.34 -14.34 -12.01
CA ILE A 278 -6.81 -13.22 -12.78
C ILE A 278 -6.61 -12.00 -11.90
N ILE A 279 -7.62 -11.65 -11.10
CA ILE A 279 -7.65 -10.43 -10.30
C ILE A 279 -7.49 -10.68 -8.80
N ASP A 280 -6.90 -9.72 -8.11
CA ASP A 280 -7.03 -9.60 -6.66
C ASP A 280 -8.43 -9.06 -6.35
N VAL A 281 -9.32 -9.96 -5.96
CA VAL A 281 -10.74 -9.64 -5.70
C VAL A 281 -10.92 -8.50 -4.69
N PRO A 282 -10.19 -8.46 -3.55
CA PRO A 282 -10.30 -7.35 -2.61
C PRO A 282 -9.94 -5.99 -3.21
N SER A 283 -8.91 -5.89 -4.05
CA SER A 283 -8.53 -4.62 -4.68
C SER A 283 -9.62 -4.06 -5.59
N PHE A 284 -10.29 -4.91 -6.37
CA PHE A 284 -11.38 -4.49 -7.25
C PHE A 284 -12.61 -4.07 -6.43
N ILE A 285 -12.94 -4.83 -5.40
CA ILE A 285 -14.03 -4.50 -4.48
C ILE A 285 -13.77 -3.14 -3.81
N ASP A 286 -12.64 -2.97 -3.14
CA ASP A 286 -12.34 -1.72 -2.42
C ASP A 286 -12.24 -0.52 -3.37
N PHE A 287 -11.72 -0.72 -4.59
CA PHE A 287 -11.71 0.30 -5.64
C PHE A 287 -13.14 0.73 -6.04
N MET A 288 -14.04 -0.24 -6.28
CA MET A 288 -15.44 0.05 -6.57
C MET A 288 -16.12 0.75 -5.39
N LEU A 289 -15.91 0.32 -4.14
CA LEU A 289 -16.55 0.93 -2.98
C LEU A 289 -16.18 2.40 -2.80
N VAL A 290 -14.89 2.75 -2.95
CA VAL A 290 -14.46 4.15 -2.86
C VAL A 290 -15.09 5.00 -3.97
N ASN A 291 -15.04 4.50 -5.21
CA ASN A 291 -15.54 5.25 -6.36
C ASN A 291 -17.07 5.35 -6.42
N GLU A 292 -17.80 4.28 -6.06
CA GLU A 292 -19.25 4.28 -6.03
C GLU A 292 -19.82 5.10 -4.88
N LEU A 293 -19.22 5.04 -3.68
CA LEU A 293 -19.61 5.91 -2.57
C LEU A 293 -19.34 7.38 -2.91
N SER A 294 -18.25 7.66 -3.62
CA SER A 294 -17.96 9.01 -4.09
C SER A 294 -18.82 9.40 -5.29
N SER A 295 -19.41 8.44 -6.01
CA SER A 295 -20.02 8.65 -7.32
C SER A 295 -19.08 9.42 -8.26
N ASN A 296 -17.85 8.92 -8.43
CA ASN A 296 -16.85 9.52 -9.30
C ASN A 296 -17.29 9.37 -10.77
N ALA A 297 -17.59 10.49 -11.42
CA ALA A 297 -18.20 10.52 -12.76
C ALA A 297 -17.27 10.05 -13.89
N ASP A 298 -15.95 10.13 -13.70
CA ASP A 298 -14.98 9.80 -14.75
C ASP A 298 -14.37 8.40 -14.60
N VAL A 299 -14.45 7.81 -13.42
CA VAL A 299 -13.57 6.70 -13.00
C VAL A 299 -13.50 5.57 -14.02
N TYR A 300 -14.62 4.96 -14.42
CA TYR A 300 -14.52 3.71 -15.17
C TYR A 300 -13.97 3.90 -16.59
N GLN A 301 -14.08 5.10 -17.17
CA GLN A 301 -13.53 5.42 -18.49
C GLN A 301 -12.16 6.13 -18.44
N SER A 302 -11.85 6.86 -17.37
CA SER A 302 -10.65 7.71 -17.27
C SER A 302 -10.14 7.82 -15.84
N SER A 303 -8.87 8.21 -15.67
CA SER A 303 -8.24 8.32 -14.35
C SER A 303 -8.24 7.02 -13.52
N THR A 304 -8.37 5.85 -14.16
CA THR A 304 -8.37 4.54 -13.48
C THR A 304 -7.07 3.82 -13.71
N PHE A 305 -6.34 3.58 -12.61
CA PHE A 305 -5.09 2.84 -12.61
C PHE A 305 -5.33 1.36 -12.33
N PHE A 306 -4.47 0.54 -12.92
CA PHE A 306 -4.31 -0.87 -12.63
C PHE A 306 -2.83 -1.21 -12.54
N HIS A 307 -2.49 -2.21 -11.76
CA HIS A 307 -1.13 -2.71 -11.68
C HIS A 307 -1.10 -4.21 -11.43
N LYS A 308 -0.01 -4.86 -11.83
CA LYS A 308 0.21 -6.29 -11.61
C LYS A 308 1.67 -6.50 -11.29
N ASP A 309 1.99 -7.12 -10.15
CA ASP A 309 3.36 -7.53 -9.86
C ASP A 309 3.69 -8.83 -10.62
N ARG A 310 4.97 -9.08 -10.86
CA ARG A 310 5.42 -10.24 -11.63
C ARG A 310 4.98 -11.54 -10.94
N GLY A 311 4.26 -12.40 -11.66
CA GLY A 311 3.70 -13.64 -11.12
C GLY A 311 2.54 -13.45 -10.14
N GLY A 312 2.06 -12.22 -9.93
CA GLY A 312 0.92 -11.91 -9.07
C GLY A 312 -0.40 -11.74 -9.82
N LYS A 313 -1.42 -11.27 -9.12
CA LYS A 313 -2.75 -10.98 -9.69
C LYS A 313 -2.87 -9.52 -10.13
N LEU A 314 -3.72 -9.26 -11.13
CA LEU A 314 -4.07 -7.90 -11.55
C LEU A 314 -4.84 -7.19 -10.43
N ARG A 315 -4.49 -5.94 -10.13
CA ARG A 315 -5.10 -5.14 -9.07
C ARG A 315 -5.69 -3.85 -9.64
N ALA A 316 -6.84 -3.44 -9.13
CA ALA A 316 -7.42 -2.13 -9.40
C ALA A 316 -6.86 -1.07 -8.44
N GLY A 317 -6.71 0.15 -8.95
CA GLY A 317 -6.11 1.26 -8.25
C GLY A 317 -4.59 1.41 -8.47
N PRO A 318 -3.97 2.42 -7.86
CA PRO A 318 -4.52 3.33 -6.84
C PRO A 318 -5.66 4.23 -7.33
N VAL A 319 -6.53 4.68 -6.42
CA VAL A 319 -7.59 5.65 -6.75
C VAL A 319 -6.99 7.02 -7.10
N TRP A 320 -7.61 7.73 -8.04
CA TRP A 320 -7.12 9.02 -8.54
C TRP A 320 -8.27 9.90 -9.04
N ASP A 321 -8.09 11.23 -9.00
CA ASP A 321 -8.96 12.25 -9.63
C ASP A 321 -10.45 12.23 -9.21
N PHE A 322 -10.78 12.90 -8.10
CA PHE A 322 -12.11 12.93 -7.49
C PHE A 322 -12.76 14.32 -7.45
N ASN A 323 -12.24 15.29 -8.19
CA ASN A 323 -12.84 16.64 -8.27
C ASN A 323 -14.31 16.60 -8.80
N PHE A 324 -14.65 15.65 -9.67
CA PHE A 324 -16.01 15.40 -10.17
C PHE A 324 -16.72 14.26 -9.43
N SER A 325 -16.79 14.39 -8.10
CA SER A 325 -17.44 13.42 -7.23
C SER A 325 -18.23 14.10 -6.11
N PHE A 326 -18.91 13.31 -5.29
CA PHE A 326 -19.71 13.74 -4.14
C PHE A 326 -20.75 14.83 -4.49
N GLY A 327 -21.47 14.65 -5.60
CA GLY A 327 -22.47 15.62 -6.06
C GLY A 327 -21.87 16.95 -6.52
N SER A 328 -20.68 16.93 -7.12
CA SER A 328 -20.04 18.12 -7.67
C SER A 328 -20.97 18.86 -8.64
N THR A 329 -21.04 20.18 -8.57
CA THR A 329 -21.81 20.99 -9.53
C THR A 329 -21.14 21.13 -10.89
N PHE A 330 -19.90 20.66 -11.03
CA PHE A 330 -19.16 20.68 -12.29
C PHE A 330 -19.46 19.49 -13.18
N ASP A 331 -20.02 18.40 -12.63
CA ASP A 331 -20.37 17.22 -13.40
C ASP A 331 -21.74 16.68 -12.93
N PRO A 332 -22.78 16.71 -13.79
CA PRO A 332 -24.12 16.27 -13.43
C PRO A 332 -24.24 14.75 -13.21
N ASP A 333 -23.24 13.96 -13.58
CA ASP A 333 -23.30 12.49 -13.49
C ASP A 333 -22.94 11.96 -12.10
N SER A 334 -22.41 12.81 -11.21
CA SER A 334 -22.19 12.47 -9.80
C SER A 334 -23.52 12.54 -9.02
N VAL A 335 -24.24 11.41 -8.97
CA VAL A 335 -25.61 11.33 -8.45
C VAL A 335 -25.77 10.29 -7.35
N VAL A 336 -26.77 10.50 -6.49
CA VAL A 336 -27.02 9.64 -5.31
C VAL A 336 -27.54 8.26 -5.69
N ASP A 337 -28.32 8.14 -6.77
CA ASP A 337 -29.22 7.02 -7.00
C ASP A 337 -28.92 6.19 -8.27
N GLN A 338 -27.66 6.21 -8.74
CA GLN A 338 -27.20 5.41 -9.88
C GLN A 338 -25.81 4.82 -9.67
N TRP A 339 -25.53 3.67 -10.28
CA TRP A 339 -24.17 3.09 -10.30
C TRP A 339 -23.35 3.74 -11.41
N GLN A 340 -22.11 4.15 -11.13
CA GLN A 340 -21.31 4.88 -12.12
C GLN A 340 -20.85 3.98 -13.28
N PHE A 341 -20.66 2.68 -13.05
CA PHE A 341 -20.40 1.70 -14.12
C PHE A 341 -21.62 1.36 -14.99
N ASN A 342 -22.80 1.95 -14.74
CA ASN A 342 -24.03 1.69 -15.49
C ASN A 342 -24.97 2.91 -15.59
N ASN A 343 -24.41 4.12 -15.61
CA ASN A 343 -25.16 5.38 -15.77
C ASN A 343 -25.39 5.75 -17.25
N GLY A 344 -24.86 4.97 -18.20
CA GLY A 344 -24.95 5.23 -19.65
C GLY A 344 -23.97 6.30 -20.17
N ASN A 345 -23.10 6.85 -19.33
CA ASN A 345 -22.08 7.81 -19.72
C ASN A 345 -20.76 7.54 -19.00
N ARG A 346 -19.66 7.35 -19.74
CA ARG A 346 -18.34 7.05 -19.17
C ARG A 346 -18.30 5.77 -18.31
N ILE A 347 -19.13 4.77 -18.66
CA ILE A 347 -19.25 3.49 -17.95
C ILE A 347 -17.99 2.61 -17.99
N GLY A 348 -17.01 2.96 -18.84
CA GLY A 348 -15.75 2.25 -18.92
C GLY A 348 -15.83 0.89 -19.61
N PRO A 349 -14.79 0.04 -19.41
CA PRO A 349 -14.78 -1.32 -19.94
C PRO A 349 -15.92 -2.18 -19.35
N PRO A 350 -16.55 -3.05 -20.16
CA PRO A 350 -17.69 -3.86 -19.73
C PRO A 350 -17.43 -4.79 -18.53
N PHE A 351 -16.17 -5.18 -18.28
CA PHE A 351 -15.86 -6.09 -17.18
C PHE A 351 -16.31 -5.57 -15.80
N TRP A 352 -16.45 -4.25 -15.60
CA TRP A 352 -16.94 -3.69 -14.34
C TRP A 352 -18.40 -4.07 -14.06
N SER A 353 -19.27 -3.91 -15.06
CA SER A 353 -20.67 -4.33 -14.94
C SER A 353 -20.80 -5.84 -14.93
N TYR A 354 -19.97 -6.57 -15.68
CA TYR A 354 -19.97 -8.04 -15.66
C TYR A 354 -19.60 -8.60 -14.28
N LEU A 355 -18.56 -8.06 -13.63
CA LEU A 355 -18.23 -8.41 -12.25
C LEU A 355 -19.36 -8.05 -11.29
N PHE A 356 -19.97 -6.88 -11.42
CA PHE A 356 -21.10 -6.49 -10.56
C PHE A 356 -22.33 -7.39 -10.74
N ASP A 357 -22.59 -7.87 -11.96
CA ASP A 357 -23.71 -8.75 -12.27
C ASP A 357 -23.44 -10.22 -11.92
N ASN A 358 -22.17 -10.59 -11.73
CA ASN A 358 -21.80 -11.88 -11.18
C ASN A 358 -22.26 -11.99 -9.71
N SER A 359 -23.16 -12.93 -9.42
CA SER A 359 -23.81 -13.07 -8.11
C SER A 359 -22.81 -13.28 -6.97
N ASP A 360 -21.73 -14.00 -7.21
CA ASP A 360 -20.72 -14.30 -6.21
C ASP A 360 -19.81 -13.10 -5.91
N PHE A 361 -19.34 -12.40 -6.95
CA PHE A 361 -18.60 -11.16 -6.78
C PHE A 361 -19.47 -10.09 -6.10
N LYS A 362 -20.73 -9.94 -6.53
CA LYS A 362 -21.69 -9.01 -5.93
C LYS A 362 -21.97 -9.32 -4.46
N CYS A 363 -22.07 -10.61 -4.11
CA CYS A 363 -22.23 -11.02 -2.73
C CYS A 363 -21.04 -10.52 -1.88
N LYS A 364 -19.80 -10.71 -2.36
CA LYS A 364 -18.58 -10.27 -1.67
C LYS A 364 -18.47 -8.75 -1.59
N LEU A 365 -18.85 -8.05 -2.65
CA LEU A 365 -18.96 -6.59 -2.68
C LEU A 365 -19.96 -6.10 -1.62
N SER A 366 -21.14 -6.73 -1.53
CA SER A 366 -22.15 -6.42 -0.50
C SER A 366 -21.65 -6.72 0.92
N LYS A 367 -20.97 -7.85 1.11
CA LYS A 367 -20.36 -8.21 2.41
C LYS A 367 -19.36 -7.14 2.84
N ARG A 368 -18.39 -6.85 1.97
CA ARG A 368 -17.34 -5.87 2.23
C ARG A 368 -17.92 -4.48 2.48
N TRP A 369 -18.93 -4.05 1.72
CA TRP A 369 -19.65 -2.80 1.95
C TRP A 369 -20.19 -2.73 3.39
N ASN A 370 -20.95 -3.74 3.82
CA ASN A 370 -21.54 -3.78 5.16
C ASN A 370 -20.49 -3.81 6.28
N GLU A 371 -19.34 -4.45 6.05
CA GLU A 371 -18.20 -4.42 6.98
C GLU A 371 -17.64 -3.01 7.10
N VAL A 372 -17.36 -2.32 5.99
CA VAL A 372 -16.61 -1.06 6.01
C VAL A 372 -17.46 0.16 6.38
N ILE A 373 -18.79 0.07 6.32
CA ILE A 373 -19.70 1.15 6.77
C ILE A 373 -20.17 1.00 8.22
N ALA A 374 -19.91 -0.14 8.86
CA ALA A 374 -20.34 -0.39 10.23
C ALA A 374 -19.76 0.66 11.20
N PRO A 375 -20.38 0.88 12.38
CA PRO A 375 -19.89 1.88 13.33
C PRO A 375 -18.40 1.68 13.66
N GLY A 376 -17.62 2.76 13.53
CA GLY A 376 -16.17 2.72 13.75
C GLY A 376 -15.33 2.26 12.54
N GLN A 377 -15.96 1.88 11.43
CA GLN A 377 -15.28 1.35 10.25
C GLN A 377 -15.00 2.44 9.18
N PRO A 378 -13.98 2.25 8.31
CA PRO A 378 -13.43 3.29 7.45
C PRO A 378 -14.41 4.14 6.62
N LEU A 379 -15.47 3.53 6.08
CA LEU A 379 -16.43 4.20 5.20
C LEU A 379 -17.75 4.55 5.90
N ASN A 380 -17.80 4.43 7.22
CA ASN A 380 -18.93 4.88 8.00
C ASN A 380 -19.16 6.39 7.79
N LYS A 381 -20.40 6.75 7.41
CA LYS A 381 -20.74 8.14 7.04
C LYS A 381 -20.45 9.15 8.14
N GLU A 382 -20.68 8.82 9.41
CA GLU A 382 -20.40 9.71 10.53
C GLU A 382 -18.89 9.99 10.66
N LEU A 383 -18.04 8.97 10.48
CA LEU A 383 -16.58 9.13 10.47
C LEU A 383 -16.09 9.95 9.28
N LEU A 384 -16.64 9.75 8.09
CA LEU A 384 -16.27 10.53 6.90
C LEU A 384 -16.66 12.00 7.06
N ILE A 385 -17.86 12.29 7.57
CA ILE A 385 -18.30 13.67 7.85
C ILE A 385 -17.42 14.32 8.93
N ALA A 386 -17.11 13.60 10.00
CA ALA A 386 -16.19 14.09 11.03
C ALA A 386 -14.78 14.36 10.48
N TYR A 387 -14.30 13.54 9.53
CA TYR A 387 -13.04 13.77 8.85
C TYR A 387 -13.06 15.03 7.97
N ILE A 388 -14.16 15.29 7.27
CA ILE A 388 -14.38 16.55 6.53
C ILE A 388 -14.30 17.74 7.49
N ASP A 389 -15.02 17.71 8.61
CA ASP A 389 -15.02 18.79 9.59
C ASP A 389 -13.64 19.05 10.19
N LYS A 390 -12.91 17.97 10.53
CA LYS A 390 -11.52 18.06 10.98
C LYS A 390 -10.62 18.69 9.92
N THR A 391 -10.81 18.32 8.66
CA THR A 391 -10.03 18.85 7.53
C THR A 391 -10.31 20.33 7.33
N LEU A 392 -11.58 20.74 7.32
CA LEU A 392 -11.99 22.15 7.19
C LEU A 392 -11.50 23.00 8.36
N SER A 393 -11.51 22.46 9.57
CA SER A 393 -10.92 23.14 10.73
C SER A 393 -9.42 23.35 10.54
N TYR A 394 -8.69 22.35 10.03
CA TYR A 394 -7.26 22.44 9.76
C TYR A 394 -6.91 23.50 8.71
N ILE A 395 -7.72 23.65 7.65
CA ILE A 395 -7.47 24.64 6.58
C ILE A 395 -8.22 25.97 6.77
N SER A 396 -8.91 26.16 7.89
CA SER A 396 -9.85 27.27 8.10
C SER A 396 -9.25 28.67 7.89
N GLU A 397 -8.00 28.90 8.30
CA GLU A 397 -7.32 30.18 8.08
C GLU A 397 -6.97 30.42 6.61
N ALA A 398 -6.70 29.36 5.84
CA ALA A 398 -6.29 29.44 4.44
C ALA A 398 -7.47 29.65 3.48
N ILE A 399 -8.67 29.15 3.81
CA ILE A 399 -9.89 29.33 3.00
C ILE A 399 -10.17 30.79 2.60
N PRO A 400 -10.23 31.78 3.52
CA PRO A 400 -10.48 33.17 3.14
C PRO A 400 -9.33 33.75 2.29
N ARG A 401 -8.10 33.29 2.50
CA ARG A 401 -6.92 33.69 1.71
C ARG A 401 -6.93 33.11 0.30
N GLU A 402 -7.39 31.87 0.16
CA GLU A 402 -7.62 31.19 -1.10
C GLU A 402 -8.69 31.93 -1.91
N ASN A 403 -9.86 32.19 -1.32
CA ASN A 403 -10.94 32.88 -2.01
C ASN A 403 -10.58 34.32 -2.38
N LYS A 404 -9.88 35.04 -1.51
CA LYS A 404 -9.41 36.40 -1.83
C LYS A 404 -8.45 36.41 -3.02
N ARG A 405 -7.68 35.35 -3.21
CA ARG A 405 -6.69 35.28 -4.31
C ARG A 405 -7.33 34.85 -5.62
N TRP A 406 -8.24 33.89 -5.60
CA TRP A 406 -8.73 33.23 -6.83
C TRP A 406 -10.22 33.39 -7.09
N GLU A 407 -11.00 33.82 -6.11
CA GLU A 407 -12.45 34.01 -6.20
C GLU A 407 -13.21 32.76 -6.68
N THR A 408 -12.70 31.57 -6.34
CA THR A 408 -13.22 30.26 -6.76
C THR A 408 -14.21 29.64 -5.76
N LEU A 409 -14.42 30.27 -4.60
CA LEU A 409 -15.17 29.68 -3.47
C LEU A 409 -16.46 30.45 -3.17
N ALA A 410 -17.21 30.81 -4.21
CA ALA A 410 -18.41 31.66 -4.10
C ALA A 410 -19.43 31.16 -3.07
N ASP A 411 -19.70 29.84 -3.04
CA ASP A 411 -20.66 29.19 -2.13
C ASP A 411 -20.02 28.02 -1.35
N HIS A 412 -18.78 28.20 -0.87
CA HIS A 412 -18.00 27.15 -0.21
C HIS A 412 -18.76 26.32 0.84
N THR A 413 -19.49 26.98 1.73
CA THR A 413 -20.28 26.30 2.77
C THR A 413 -21.34 25.38 2.16
N ALA A 414 -22.03 25.83 1.11
CA ALA A 414 -23.03 25.02 0.42
C ALA A 414 -22.39 23.84 -0.31
N ASP A 415 -21.21 24.02 -0.91
CA ASP A 415 -20.46 22.92 -1.54
C ASP A 415 -20.03 21.86 -0.52
N VAL A 416 -19.59 22.27 0.67
CA VAL A 416 -19.25 21.38 1.79
C VAL A 416 -20.48 20.63 2.30
N ASP A 417 -21.58 21.35 2.56
CA ASP A 417 -22.82 20.76 3.07
C ASP A 417 -23.43 19.78 2.06
N ARG A 418 -23.26 20.05 0.77
CA ARG A 418 -23.65 19.12 -0.30
C ARG A 418 -22.87 17.81 -0.22
N ILE A 419 -21.55 17.83 0.00
CA ILE A 419 -20.75 16.60 0.14
C ILE A 419 -21.23 15.77 1.34
N LYS A 420 -21.46 16.43 2.49
CA LYS A 420 -21.91 15.73 3.71
C LYS A 420 -23.29 15.08 3.51
N THR A 421 -24.22 15.83 2.91
CA THR A 421 -25.55 15.33 2.57
C THR A 421 -25.45 14.17 1.58
N PHE A 422 -24.65 14.34 0.53
CA PHE A 422 -24.41 13.33 -0.49
C PHE A 422 -23.88 12.02 0.12
N ILE A 423 -22.86 12.06 0.98
CA ILE A 423 -22.32 10.86 1.62
C ILE A 423 -23.39 10.13 2.44
N ALA A 424 -24.22 10.87 3.19
CA ALA A 424 -25.27 10.28 4.00
C ALA A 424 -26.37 9.61 3.14
N GLU A 425 -26.80 10.28 2.08
CA GLU A 425 -27.82 9.78 1.15
C GLU A 425 -27.28 8.62 0.30
N ARG A 426 -26.08 8.76 -0.27
CA ARG A 426 -25.42 7.76 -1.11
C ARG A 426 -25.11 6.48 -0.33
N SER A 427 -24.61 6.60 0.90
CA SER A 427 -24.39 5.44 1.77
C SER A 427 -25.70 4.68 2.04
N THR A 428 -26.81 5.40 2.24
CA THR A 428 -28.13 4.80 2.42
C THR A 428 -28.61 4.13 1.13
N TRP A 429 -28.45 4.78 -0.02
CA TRP A 429 -28.86 4.24 -1.31
C TRP A 429 -28.06 2.98 -1.67
N ILE A 430 -26.74 2.98 -1.55
CA ILE A 430 -25.89 1.80 -1.81
C ILE A 430 -26.35 0.64 -0.92
N SER A 431 -26.55 0.87 0.37
CA SER A 431 -26.99 -0.17 1.32
C SER A 431 -28.32 -0.81 0.92
N ASN A 432 -29.23 -0.03 0.33
CA ASN A 432 -30.53 -0.52 -0.13
C ASN A 432 -30.48 -1.22 -1.51
N ASN A 433 -29.45 -0.98 -2.32
CA ASN A 433 -29.41 -1.42 -3.72
C ASN A 433 -28.26 -2.39 -4.06
N ILE A 434 -27.29 -2.57 -3.18
CA ILE A 434 -26.13 -3.47 -3.40
C ILE A 434 -26.52 -4.96 -3.34
N GLY A 435 -27.64 -5.28 -2.68
CA GLY A 435 -28.15 -6.65 -2.53
C GLY A 435 -27.69 -7.35 -1.25
N SER A 436 -28.13 -8.60 -1.06
CA SER A 436 -27.79 -9.42 0.10
C SER A 436 -26.38 -9.99 0.00
N TYR A 437 -25.75 -10.22 1.16
CA TYR A 437 -24.50 -10.99 1.27
C TYR A 437 -24.68 -12.36 1.96
N ALA A 438 -25.92 -12.82 2.13
CA ALA A 438 -26.22 -14.06 2.87
C ALA A 438 -25.47 -15.29 2.32
N ASP A 439 -25.34 -15.39 0.99
CA ASP A 439 -24.73 -16.55 0.32
C ASP A 439 -23.21 -16.66 0.53
N CYS A 440 -22.56 -15.58 0.96
CA CYS A 440 -21.12 -15.49 1.23
C CYS A 440 -20.81 -14.96 2.65
N ALA A 441 -21.81 -14.93 3.53
CA ALA A 441 -21.67 -14.41 4.88
C ALA A 441 -20.61 -15.21 5.67
N THR A 442 -20.66 -16.53 5.55
CA THR A 442 -19.71 -17.47 6.17
C THR A 442 -18.64 -17.90 5.17
N VAL A 443 -17.38 -17.80 5.58
CA VAL A 443 -16.22 -18.28 4.81
C VAL A 443 -15.63 -19.47 5.55
N SER A 444 -15.41 -20.57 4.83
CA SER A 444 -14.66 -21.73 5.34
C SER A 444 -13.23 -21.64 4.81
N LEU A 445 -12.27 -21.45 5.70
CA LEU A 445 -10.85 -21.35 5.34
C LEU A 445 -10.17 -22.72 5.47
N PRO A 446 -9.26 -23.07 4.56
CA PRO A 446 -8.46 -24.29 4.69
C PRO A 446 -7.54 -24.21 5.93
N PRO A 447 -7.31 -25.33 6.64
CA PRO A 447 -6.37 -25.43 7.75
C PRO A 447 -4.92 -25.47 7.26
N LEU A 448 -4.45 -24.37 6.67
CA LEU A 448 -3.11 -24.21 6.09
C LEU A 448 -2.35 -23.13 6.85
N VAL A 449 -1.17 -23.46 7.38
CA VAL A 449 -0.41 -22.59 8.30
C VAL A 449 0.99 -22.34 7.77
N ILE A 450 1.48 -21.09 7.89
CA ILE A 450 2.86 -20.70 7.65
C ILE A 450 3.71 -21.16 8.85
N THR A 451 4.60 -22.12 8.63
CA THR A 451 5.35 -22.78 9.72
C THR A 451 6.84 -22.48 9.72
N LYS A 452 7.43 -22.10 8.58
CA LYS A 452 8.86 -21.74 8.50
C LYS A 452 9.09 -20.57 7.56
N ILE A 453 10.01 -19.68 7.93
CA ILE A 453 10.42 -18.53 7.12
C ILE A 453 11.94 -18.39 7.21
N ASN A 454 12.61 -18.50 6.06
CA ASN A 454 14.05 -18.26 5.96
C ASN A 454 14.26 -16.98 5.15
N TYR A 455 14.29 -15.82 5.82
CA TYR A 455 14.26 -14.51 5.18
C TYR A 455 15.63 -13.85 4.99
N ASN A 456 16.68 -14.31 5.70
CA ASN A 456 18.05 -13.83 5.50
C ASN A 456 19.05 -14.99 5.73
N PRO A 457 19.14 -15.95 4.78
CA PRO A 457 19.97 -17.13 4.95
C PRO A 457 21.48 -16.83 4.99
N ALA A 458 22.28 -17.61 5.73
CA ALA A 458 23.73 -17.47 5.67
C ALA A 458 24.30 -17.95 4.32
N THR A 459 25.23 -17.16 3.77
CA THR A 459 25.97 -17.51 2.55
C THR A 459 27.12 -18.48 2.84
N SER A 460 27.60 -19.16 1.80
CA SER A 460 28.76 -20.06 1.85
C SER A 460 29.44 -20.15 0.50
N GLY A 461 30.63 -20.77 0.42
CA GLY A 461 31.32 -20.97 -0.87
C GLY A 461 30.51 -21.75 -1.91
N SER A 462 29.61 -22.65 -1.47
CA SER A 462 28.71 -23.40 -2.36
C SER A 462 27.38 -22.68 -2.65
N PHE A 463 27.04 -21.68 -1.84
CA PHE A 463 25.79 -20.92 -1.92
C PHE A 463 26.08 -19.44 -1.62
N PRO A 464 26.65 -18.69 -2.59
CA PRO A 464 27.14 -17.34 -2.36
C PRO A 464 26.03 -16.29 -2.28
N GLU A 465 24.90 -16.53 -2.94
CA GLU A 465 23.74 -15.63 -2.96
C GLU A 465 22.77 -16.02 -1.83
N SER A 466 22.58 -15.10 -0.87
CA SER A 466 21.69 -15.29 0.28
C SER A 466 20.24 -15.48 -0.16
N ASP A 467 19.78 -14.58 -1.02
CA ASP A 467 18.39 -14.51 -1.46
C ASP A 467 17.96 -15.79 -2.19
N ASP A 468 18.88 -16.48 -2.88
CA ASP A 468 18.61 -17.77 -3.56
C ASP A 468 18.30 -18.94 -2.60
N LEU A 469 18.54 -18.77 -1.30
CA LEU A 469 18.28 -19.77 -0.25
C LEU A 469 17.00 -19.52 0.56
N GLU A 470 16.29 -18.43 0.27
CA GLU A 470 15.07 -18.06 0.96
C GLU A 470 13.94 -19.05 0.69
N PHE A 471 13.12 -19.28 1.71
CA PHE A 471 11.92 -20.12 1.58
C PHE A 471 10.84 -19.80 2.60
N ILE A 472 9.63 -20.22 2.27
CA ILE A 472 8.46 -20.27 3.17
C ILE A 472 7.95 -21.72 3.18
N ALA A 473 7.67 -22.27 4.36
CA ALA A 473 7.01 -23.56 4.50
C ALA A 473 5.54 -23.40 4.91
N LEU A 474 4.67 -24.19 4.28
CA LEU A 474 3.24 -24.25 4.57
C LEU A 474 2.87 -25.67 5.00
N GLU A 475 2.12 -25.82 6.09
CA GLU A 475 1.64 -27.13 6.57
C GLU A 475 0.11 -27.21 6.52
N ASN A 476 -0.40 -28.28 5.93
CA ASN A 476 -1.80 -28.68 6.08
C ASN A 476 -1.97 -29.32 7.45
N ILE A 477 -2.61 -28.63 8.39
CA ILE A 477 -2.83 -29.15 9.76
C ILE A 477 -4.11 -29.97 9.88
N GLY A 478 -4.83 -30.16 8.77
CA GLY A 478 -6.00 -31.03 8.67
C GLY A 478 -5.63 -32.50 8.51
N ASP A 479 -6.65 -33.34 8.65
CA ASP A 479 -6.58 -34.80 8.53
C ASP A 479 -6.97 -35.32 7.13
N VAL A 480 -7.28 -34.41 6.19
CA VAL A 480 -7.61 -34.71 4.79
C VAL A 480 -6.73 -33.90 3.82
N PRO A 481 -6.54 -34.36 2.58
CA PRO A 481 -5.90 -33.55 1.54
C PRO A 481 -6.66 -32.24 1.29
N LEU A 482 -5.92 -31.15 1.06
CA LEU A 482 -6.45 -29.83 0.72
C LEU A 482 -6.20 -29.50 -0.74
N ASP A 483 -7.19 -28.86 -1.36
CA ASP A 483 -7.05 -28.17 -2.63
C ASP A 483 -6.49 -26.75 -2.37
N LEU A 484 -5.43 -26.41 -3.08
CA LEU A 484 -4.74 -25.11 -2.99
C LEU A 484 -5.08 -24.20 -4.18
N SER A 485 -5.98 -24.60 -5.08
CA SER A 485 -6.34 -23.83 -6.27
C SER A 485 -6.68 -22.37 -5.95
N GLY A 486 -5.93 -21.44 -6.55
CA GLY A 486 -6.17 -20.00 -6.39
C GLY A 486 -5.69 -19.39 -5.07
N VAL A 487 -5.19 -20.19 -4.12
CA VAL A 487 -4.48 -19.69 -2.94
C VAL A 487 -3.28 -18.85 -3.40
N TYR A 488 -3.01 -17.75 -2.72
CA TYR A 488 -1.93 -16.83 -3.11
C TYR A 488 -1.43 -15.98 -1.94
N PHE A 489 -0.28 -15.32 -2.13
CA PHE A 489 0.15 -14.25 -1.23
C PHE A 489 -0.48 -12.93 -1.65
N SER A 490 -1.29 -12.32 -0.76
CA SER A 490 -2.11 -11.16 -1.11
C SER A 490 -1.38 -9.81 -0.98
N GLN A 491 -0.29 -9.75 -0.22
CA GLN A 491 0.56 -8.57 -0.13
C GLN A 491 1.52 -8.50 -1.32
N LEU A 492 1.81 -7.28 -1.77
CA LEU A 492 2.83 -7.04 -2.80
C LEU A 492 4.25 -7.13 -2.22
N GLY A 493 5.25 -7.30 -3.09
CA GLY A 493 6.65 -7.45 -2.68
C GLY A 493 7.14 -8.90 -2.60
N LEU A 494 6.22 -9.86 -2.64
CA LEU A 494 6.44 -11.29 -2.79
C LEU A 494 5.25 -11.83 -3.59
N SER A 495 5.49 -12.60 -4.65
CA SER A 495 4.39 -13.09 -5.51
C SER A 495 4.45 -14.59 -5.71
N TYR A 496 3.36 -15.27 -5.37
CA TYR A 496 3.11 -16.66 -5.70
C TYR A 496 1.61 -16.93 -5.67
N GLN A 497 1.13 -17.67 -6.67
CA GLN A 497 -0.24 -18.16 -6.75
C GLN A 497 -0.20 -19.64 -7.10
N PHE A 498 -0.92 -20.44 -6.34
CA PHE A 498 -1.05 -21.87 -6.58
C PHE A 498 -1.85 -22.13 -7.86
N ALA A 499 -1.30 -22.99 -8.71
CA ALA A 499 -1.98 -23.42 -9.94
C ALA A 499 -3.25 -24.21 -9.62
N SER A 500 -4.17 -24.27 -10.56
CA SER A 500 -5.38 -25.09 -10.42
C SER A 500 -5.05 -26.57 -10.23
N ASN A 501 -5.86 -27.24 -9.43
CA ASN A 501 -5.70 -28.65 -9.02
C ASN A 501 -4.42 -28.94 -8.21
N SER A 502 -3.75 -27.89 -7.69
CA SER A 502 -2.66 -28.07 -6.72
C SER A 502 -3.21 -28.68 -5.44
N THR A 503 -2.60 -29.74 -4.93
CA THR A 503 -3.05 -30.39 -3.69
C THR A 503 -1.90 -30.58 -2.71
N ILE A 504 -2.25 -30.57 -1.42
CA ILE A 504 -1.36 -30.93 -0.32
C ILE A 504 -2.03 -32.02 0.52
N GLY A 505 -1.33 -33.10 0.82
CA GLY A 505 -1.82 -34.20 1.63
C GLY A 505 -2.09 -33.79 3.08
N ALA A 506 -2.84 -34.63 3.80
CA ALA A 506 -3.09 -34.45 5.22
C ALA A 506 -1.79 -34.42 6.02
N ASN A 507 -1.62 -33.45 6.94
CA ASN A 507 -0.42 -33.30 7.77
C ASN A 507 0.89 -33.15 6.98
N GLU A 508 0.81 -32.82 5.68
CA GLU A 508 1.96 -32.61 4.81
C GLU A 508 2.45 -31.16 4.90
N THR A 509 3.77 -31.00 4.72
CA THR A 509 4.44 -29.69 4.63
C THR A 509 5.02 -29.53 3.24
N ILE A 510 4.74 -28.39 2.61
CA ILE A 510 5.31 -27.99 1.33
C ILE A 510 6.21 -26.76 1.51
N PHE A 511 7.12 -26.55 0.56
CA PHE A 511 8.06 -25.43 0.57
C PHE A 511 7.94 -24.60 -0.70
N LEU A 512 7.84 -23.29 -0.54
CA LEU A 512 7.98 -22.32 -1.61
C LEU A 512 9.36 -21.67 -1.47
N ALA A 513 10.18 -21.74 -2.50
CA ALA A 513 11.55 -21.22 -2.48
C ALA A 513 11.71 -20.01 -3.40
N SER A 514 12.70 -19.17 -3.17
CA SER A 514 13.08 -18.10 -4.11
C SER A 514 13.77 -18.65 -5.37
N ASN A 515 14.57 -19.69 -5.21
CA ASN A 515 15.28 -20.38 -6.29
C ASN A 515 15.22 -21.90 -6.12
N SER A 516 14.52 -22.58 -7.04
CA SER A 516 14.22 -24.01 -6.89
C SER A 516 15.45 -24.91 -6.93
N SER A 517 16.41 -24.62 -7.81
CA SER A 517 17.60 -25.46 -8.00
C SER A 517 18.60 -25.29 -6.85
N THR A 518 18.78 -24.05 -6.37
CA THR A 518 19.61 -23.75 -5.20
C THR A 518 19.01 -24.39 -3.95
N PHE A 519 17.70 -24.23 -3.72
CA PHE A 519 17.00 -24.85 -2.60
C PHE A 519 17.14 -26.38 -2.60
N GLN A 520 16.88 -27.04 -3.73
CA GLN A 520 17.00 -28.49 -3.84
C GLN A 520 18.44 -28.96 -3.58
N SER A 521 19.43 -28.24 -4.11
CA SER A 521 20.85 -28.56 -3.90
C SER A 521 21.27 -28.41 -2.43
N LYS A 522 20.69 -27.43 -1.72
CA LYS A 522 20.98 -27.18 -0.30
C LYS A 522 20.30 -28.19 0.64
N TYR A 523 19.01 -28.42 0.44
CA TYR A 523 18.15 -29.13 1.40
C TYR A 523 17.79 -30.55 0.98
N GLY A 524 18.11 -30.96 -0.25
CA GLY A 524 17.83 -32.30 -0.77
C GLY A 524 16.36 -32.59 -1.04
N VAL A 525 15.50 -31.57 -1.00
CA VAL A 525 14.05 -31.66 -1.20
C VAL A 525 13.66 -30.77 -2.38
N VAL A 526 12.81 -31.28 -3.28
CA VAL A 526 12.25 -30.48 -4.37
C VAL A 526 11.21 -29.53 -3.76
N PRO A 527 11.33 -28.20 -3.93
CA PRO A 527 10.31 -27.29 -3.46
C PRO A 527 9.03 -27.47 -4.28
N PHE A 528 7.89 -27.21 -3.66
CA PHE A 528 6.59 -27.28 -4.31
C PHE A 528 6.45 -26.20 -5.40
N GLY A 529 7.01 -25.02 -5.15
CA GLY A 529 6.96 -23.91 -6.08
C GLY A 529 8.05 -22.89 -5.85
N GLN A 530 8.20 -22.00 -6.83
CA GLN A 530 9.10 -20.87 -6.75
C GLN A 530 8.32 -19.58 -6.68
N PHE A 531 8.51 -18.79 -5.61
CA PHE A 531 7.95 -17.45 -5.54
C PHE A 531 8.84 -16.46 -6.31
N VAL A 532 8.27 -15.31 -6.65
CA VAL A 532 8.98 -14.22 -7.32
C VAL A 532 9.31 -13.13 -6.31
N ARG A 533 10.48 -12.50 -6.51
CA ARG A 533 11.12 -11.53 -5.58
C ARG A 533 11.71 -12.23 -4.37
N ASN A 534 12.19 -11.44 -3.41
CA ASN A 534 12.89 -11.88 -2.22
C ASN A 534 12.16 -11.37 -0.98
N LEU A 535 12.43 -12.01 0.15
CA LEU A 535 11.98 -11.60 1.47
C LEU A 535 12.79 -10.39 1.95
N SER A 536 12.18 -9.59 2.82
CA SER A 536 12.87 -8.45 3.44
C SER A 536 13.81 -8.91 4.55
N ASN A 537 15.09 -8.57 4.47
CA ASN A 537 16.05 -8.84 5.56
C ASN A 537 15.75 -8.06 6.86
N LYS A 538 14.70 -7.22 6.90
CA LYS A 538 14.32 -6.44 8.08
C LYS A 538 12.99 -6.84 8.67
N SER A 539 11.94 -6.74 7.86
CA SER A 539 10.57 -7.08 8.26
C SER A 539 9.70 -7.16 7.02
N GLN A 540 8.72 -8.06 7.06
CA GLN A 540 7.70 -8.17 6.03
C GLN A 540 6.46 -8.85 6.56
N LYS A 541 5.31 -8.29 6.20
CA LYS A 541 4.02 -8.93 6.40
C LYS A 541 3.73 -9.90 5.25
N ILE A 542 3.58 -11.17 5.58
CA ILE A 542 3.18 -12.24 4.67
C ILE A 542 1.73 -12.59 4.98
N VAL A 543 0.87 -12.54 3.96
CA VAL A 543 -0.56 -12.87 4.10
C VAL A 543 -0.90 -13.91 3.06
N LEU A 544 -1.23 -15.11 3.53
CA LEU A 544 -1.75 -16.19 2.70
C LEU A 544 -3.27 -16.05 2.63
N ALA A 545 -3.81 -16.02 1.41
CA ALA A 545 -5.23 -15.84 1.18
C ALA A 545 -5.79 -16.88 0.21
N ASP A 546 -7.09 -17.17 0.33
CA ASP A 546 -7.81 -17.98 -0.64
C ASP A 546 -8.00 -17.22 -1.96
N ALA A 547 -8.65 -17.83 -2.96
CA ALA A 547 -8.85 -17.20 -4.26
C ALA A 547 -9.67 -15.89 -4.22
N ASP A 548 -10.45 -15.69 -3.16
CA ASP A 548 -11.32 -14.55 -2.95
C ASP A 548 -10.68 -13.45 -2.09
N GLY A 549 -9.45 -13.70 -1.60
CA GLY A 549 -8.70 -12.78 -0.76
C GLY A 549 -9.05 -12.87 0.72
N ASN A 550 -9.81 -13.89 1.15
CA ASN A 550 -10.01 -14.13 2.58
C ASN A 550 -8.68 -14.62 3.18
N ILE A 551 -8.29 -14.04 4.32
CA ILE A 551 -7.01 -14.36 4.98
C ILE A 551 -7.09 -15.77 5.56
N ILE A 552 -6.29 -16.68 5.02
CA ILE A 552 -6.09 -18.03 5.56
C ILE A 552 -5.16 -17.97 6.77
N ASP A 553 -4.01 -17.30 6.58
CA ASP A 553 -2.99 -17.17 7.61
C ASP A 553 -2.13 -15.90 7.38
N THR A 554 -1.58 -15.31 8.43
CA THR A 554 -0.78 -14.08 8.33
C THR A 554 0.31 -14.04 9.39
N VAL A 555 1.48 -13.52 9.01
CA VAL A 555 2.60 -13.27 9.90
C VAL A 555 3.37 -12.03 9.46
N GLU A 556 3.78 -11.20 10.41
CA GLU A 556 4.73 -10.12 10.18
C GLU A 556 5.97 -10.35 11.04
N TYR A 557 7.06 -10.81 10.40
CA TYR A 557 8.32 -11.06 11.09
C TYR A 557 9.19 -9.79 11.13
N PHE A 558 10.13 -9.76 12.06
CA PHE A 558 11.13 -8.70 12.22
C PHE A 558 12.51 -9.31 12.48
N ASP A 559 13.55 -8.59 12.10
CA ASP A 559 14.98 -8.93 12.28
C ASP A 559 15.50 -8.67 13.71
N SER A 560 14.65 -8.14 14.58
CA SER A 560 15.01 -7.62 15.89
C SER A 560 14.08 -8.13 16.98
N ALA A 561 14.57 -8.10 18.23
CA ALA A 561 13.81 -8.54 19.40
C ALA A 561 12.43 -7.84 19.46
N PRO A 562 11.35 -8.56 19.79
CA PRO A 562 11.33 -9.88 20.43
C PRO A 562 11.46 -11.09 19.47
N TRP A 563 11.62 -10.88 18.16
CA TRP A 563 11.80 -11.97 17.21
C TRP A 563 13.17 -12.65 17.34
N PRO A 564 13.29 -13.95 17.01
CA PRO A 564 14.57 -14.67 17.06
C PRO A 564 15.61 -14.09 16.08
N THR A 565 16.53 -13.27 16.59
CA THR A 565 17.57 -12.58 15.80
C THR A 565 18.60 -13.52 15.16
N ALA A 566 18.72 -14.78 15.62
CA ALA A 566 19.62 -15.76 15.00
C ALA A 566 19.17 -16.23 13.61
N ALA A 567 17.92 -15.93 13.22
CA ALA A 567 17.42 -16.15 11.86
C ALA A 567 17.84 -15.03 10.87
N ASP A 568 18.49 -13.97 11.36
CA ASP A 568 18.98 -12.86 10.54
C ASP A 568 20.45 -13.08 10.13
N GLY A 569 20.69 -13.73 8.99
CA GLY A 569 22.04 -13.91 8.42
C GLY A 569 22.91 -14.94 9.15
N GLY A 570 22.46 -15.48 10.29
CA GLY A 570 23.18 -16.45 11.12
C GLY A 570 23.07 -17.90 10.65
N GLY A 571 22.32 -18.17 9.58
CA GLY A 571 22.11 -19.51 9.02
C GLY A 571 20.98 -20.31 9.68
N SER A 572 20.25 -19.70 10.62
CA SER A 572 18.98 -20.23 11.12
C SER A 572 17.82 -19.72 10.27
N TYR A 573 16.68 -20.40 10.31
CA TYR A 573 15.40 -19.89 9.83
C TYR A 573 14.41 -19.79 11.00
N LEU A 574 13.35 -19.00 10.85
CA LEU A 574 12.24 -18.95 11.80
C LEU A 574 11.39 -20.20 11.65
N GLU A 575 11.12 -20.90 12.76
CA GLU A 575 10.23 -22.05 12.83
C GLU A 575 9.16 -21.84 13.90
N LEU A 576 7.90 -22.08 13.53
CA LEU A 576 6.77 -21.99 14.43
C LEU A 576 6.81 -23.14 15.43
N ILE A 577 6.76 -22.84 16.73
CA ILE A 577 6.89 -23.82 17.82
C ILE A 577 5.73 -24.83 17.79
N SER A 578 4.53 -24.37 17.47
CA SER A 578 3.33 -25.19 17.35
C SER A 578 2.32 -24.50 16.44
N THR A 579 1.69 -25.26 15.56
CA THR A 579 0.65 -24.78 14.63
C THR A 579 -0.64 -24.32 15.31
N SER A 580 -0.78 -24.57 16.62
CA SER A 580 -1.88 -24.07 17.43
C SER A 580 -1.63 -22.68 18.04
N LEU A 581 -0.45 -22.10 17.84
CA LEU A 581 -0.07 -20.79 18.37
C LEU A 581 -0.35 -19.69 17.35
N ASP A 582 -0.57 -18.48 17.86
CA ASP A 582 -0.68 -17.28 17.02
C ASP A 582 0.71 -16.96 16.45
N ASN A 583 0.85 -17.12 15.14
CA ASN A 583 2.07 -16.86 14.40
C ASN A 583 2.39 -15.37 14.23
N ASN A 584 1.49 -14.44 14.61
CA ASN A 584 1.80 -13.02 14.69
C ASN A 584 2.57 -12.64 15.97
N LEU A 585 2.73 -13.58 16.91
CA LEU A 585 3.49 -13.38 18.13
C LEU A 585 4.91 -13.92 17.98
N ALA A 586 5.90 -13.06 18.19
CA ALA A 586 7.32 -13.44 18.18
C ALA A 586 7.63 -14.63 19.11
N SER A 587 6.93 -14.73 20.25
CA SER A 587 7.09 -15.83 21.23
C SER A 587 6.65 -17.20 20.71
N SER A 588 5.94 -17.25 19.58
CA SER A 588 5.53 -18.48 18.91
C SER A 588 6.61 -19.04 17.99
N TRP A 589 7.71 -18.30 17.77
CA TRP A 589 8.78 -18.65 16.83
C TRP A 589 10.09 -18.95 17.54
N VAL A 590 10.85 -19.89 16.99
CA VAL A 590 12.24 -20.17 17.38
C VAL A 590 13.14 -20.11 16.16
N ALA A 591 14.43 -19.80 16.38
CA ALA A 591 15.44 -19.92 15.34
C ALA A 591 15.95 -21.37 15.28
N THR A 592 15.85 -22.02 14.12
CA THR A 592 16.31 -23.40 13.90
C THR A 592 17.42 -23.45 12.86
N THR A 593 18.48 -24.18 13.15
CA THR A 593 19.55 -24.54 12.19
C THR A 593 19.44 -26.01 11.80
N SER A 594 18.78 -26.32 10.69
CA SER A 594 18.72 -27.69 10.15
C SER A 594 18.80 -27.67 8.62
N ASN A 595 19.63 -28.55 8.05
CA ASN A 595 19.64 -28.80 6.61
C ASN A 595 18.65 -29.93 6.22
N VAL A 596 18.01 -30.59 7.20
CA VAL A 596 17.01 -31.63 6.96
C VAL A 596 15.64 -31.03 7.23
N LEU A 597 14.92 -30.70 6.17
CA LEU A 597 13.61 -30.04 6.24
C LEU A 597 12.44 -31.00 6.48
N SER A 598 12.59 -32.27 6.11
CA SER A 598 11.56 -33.32 6.16
C SER A 598 11.40 -34.02 7.50
N ALA A 599 12.29 -33.76 8.47
CA ALA A 599 12.09 -34.26 9.82
C ALA A 599 11.04 -33.35 10.50
N LYS A 600 9.92 -33.92 10.95
CA LYS A 600 9.23 -33.40 12.14
C LYS A 600 10.21 -33.58 13.29
N SER A 601 11.22 -32.70 13.36
CA SER A 601 12.18 -32.70 14.45
C SER A 601 11.44 -32.22 15.67
N PHE A 602 10.78 -33.15 16.36
CA PHE A 602 10.59 -33.05 17.80
C PHE A 602 11.96 -33.26 18.48
N SER A 603 12.89 -32.39 18.12
CA SER A 603 14.13 -32.19 18.82
C SER A 603 14.41 -30.70 18.75
N ALA A 604 13.76 -29.95 19.63
CA ALA A 604 14.56 -29.00 20.38
C ALA A 604 15.81 -29.80 20.82
N PRO A 605 17.05 -29.39 20.52
CA PRO A 605 18.20 -30.03 21.13
C PRO A 605 17.94 -29.92 22.63
N SER A 606 17.50 -31.02 23.22
CA SER A 606 17.10 -31.00 24.62
C SER A 606 18.41 -30.89 25.35
N PHE A 607 18.74 -29.67 25.78
CA PHE A 607 19.86 -29.38 26.69
C PHE A 607 19.77 -30.25 27.94
N PHE A 608 18.62 -30.90 28.16
CA PHE A 608 18.30 -31.77 29.26
C PHE A 608 17.68 -33.09 28.76
N ARG A 609 18.13 -34.23 29.31
CA ARG A 609 17.50 -35.54 29.15
C ARG A 609 16.90 -35.97 30.48
N ILE A 610 15.59 -36.19 30.51
CA ILE A 610 14.88 -36.74 31.66
C ILE A 610 14.47 -38.19 31.38
N TYR A 611 14.89 -39.13 32.22
CA TYR A 611 14.57 -40.55 32.05
C TYR A 611 14.62 -41.35 33.36
N PRO A 612 13.97 -42.52 33.44
CA PRO A 612 12.98 -43.02 32.48
C PRO A 612 11.68 -42.20 32.55
N ASN A 613 10.99 -42.00 31.44
CA ASN A 613 9.62 -41.47 31.42
C ASN A 613 8.75 -42.44 30.61
N PRO A 614 7.77 -43.15 31.21
CA PRO A 614 7.24 -43.00 32.58
C PRO A 614 8.18 -43.43 33.73
N ILE A 615 8.15 -42.67 34.82
CA ILE A 615 8.97 -42.83 36.03
C ILE A 615 8.28 -43.79 37.00
N ALA A 616 9.00 -44.84 37.43
CA ALA A 616 8.61 -45.64 38.60
C ALA A 616 8.90 -44.81 39.85
N ASP A 617 10.06 -44.95 40.48
CA ASP A 617 10.35 -44.15 41.68
C ASP A 617 11.48 -43.15 41.46
N ILE A 618 12.40 -43.43 40.55
CA ILE A 618 13.60 -42.62 40.37
C ILE A 618 13.59 -41.94 39.01
N MET A 619 13.72 -40.61 39.02
CA MET A 619 13.92 -39.78 37.84
C MET A 619 15.38 -39.34 37.75
N ARG A 620 16.00 -39.46 36.58
CA ARG A 620 17.33 -38.92 36.29
C ARG A 620 17.22 -37.78 35.30
N ILE A 621 17.96 -36.72 35.58
CA ILE A 621 18.08 -35.55 34.70
C ILE A 621 19.57 -35.41 34.36
N GLN A 622 19.88 -35.34 33.07
CA GLN A 622 21.21 -35.05 32.55
C GLN A 622 21.16 -33.78 31.72
N SER A 623 22.19 -32.95 31.78
CA SER A 623 22.34 -31.72 31.01
C SER A 623 23.72 -31.61 30.40
N VAL A 624 23.86 -30.75 29.38
CA VAL A 624 25.13 -30.39 28.76
C VAL A 624 25.89 -29.33 29.57
N LYS A 625 25.20 -28.58 30.46
CA LYS A 625 25.78 -27.58 31.36
C LYS A 625 25.27 -27.78 32.80
N PRO A 626 25.96 -27.28 33.83
CA PRO A 626 25.44 -27.32 35.20
C PRO A 626 24.06 -26.66 35.31
N MET A 627 23.10 -27.39 35.89
CA MET A 627 21.78 -26.86 36.24
C MET A 627 21.90 -25.99 37.49
N SER A 628 21.17 -24.87 37.57
CA SER A 628 21.11 -23.98 38.73
C SER A 628 19.90 -24.28 39.63
N SER A 629 18.76 -24.66 39.05
CA SER A 629 17.59 -25.11 39.80
C SER A 629 16.65 -26.00 39.00
N ILE A 630 15.85 -26.80 39.69
CA ILE A 630 14.85 -27.70 39.14
C ILE A 630 13.57 -27.54 39.95
N GLN A 631 12.45 -27.30 39.28
CA GLN A 631 11.13 -27.12 39.87
C GLN A 631 10.18 -28.17 39.30
N ILE A 632 9.41 -28.84 40.16
CA ILE A 632 8.43 -29.86 39.78
C ILE A 632 7.04 -29.36 40.12
N PHE A 633 6.15 -29.33 39.14
CA PHE A 633 4.76 -28.88 39.26
C PHE A 633 3.78 -30.02 39.04
N ASN A 634 2.65 -30.02 39.73
CA ASN A 634 1.54 -30.93 39.45
C ASN A 634 0.68 -30.44 38.26
N ILE A 635 -0.34 -31.20 37.87
CA ILE A 635 -1.23 -30.84 36.75
C ILE A 635 -2.03 -29.55 36.94
N LEU A 636 -2.20 -29.08 38.18
CA LEU A 636 -2.90 -27.84 38.52
C LEU A 636 -1.95 -26.63 38.51
N GLY A 637 -0.67 -26.83 38.16
CA GLY A 637 0.36 -25.79 38.15
C GLY A 637 0.92 -25.44 39.54
N ALA A 638 0.57 -26.20 40.58
CA ALA A 638 1.13 -25.96 41.91
C ALA A 638 2.55 -26.54 42.01
N LEU A 639 3.48 -25.76 42.58
CA LEU A 639 4.86 -26.18 42.83
C LEU A 639 4.88 -27.26 43.92
N VAL A 640 5.36 -28.44 43.56
CA VAL A 640 5.47 -29.62 44.44
C VAL A 640 6.83 -29.68 45.11
N GLN A 641 7.90 -29.38 44.37
CA GLN A 641 9.26 -29.37 44.90
C GLN A 641 10.15 -28.42 44.09
N GLU A 642 11.09 -27.78 44.77
CA GLU A 642 12.18 -27.03 44.17
C GLU A 642 13.52 -27.55 44.71
N ILE A 643 14.49 -27.70 43.82
CA ILE A 643 15.81 -28.24 44.11
C ILE A 643 16.83 -27.28 43.51
N LYS A 644 17.68 -26.70 44.35
CA LYS A 644 18.88 -26.00 43.90
C LYS A 644 19.99 -27.02 43.64
N VAL A 645 20.62 -26.91 42.48
CA VAL A 645 21.65 -27.84 42.03
C VAL A 645 22.77 -27.03 41.37
N ASN A 646 23.96 -27.62 41.24
CA ASN A 646 25.06 -27.10 40.45
C ASN A 646 25.84 -28.29 39.86
N SER A 647 25.14 -29.08 39.05
CA SER A 647 25.69 -30.27 38.42
C SER A 647 25.01 -30.50 37.08
N GLU A 648 25.72 -31.20 36.19
CA GLU A 648 25.19 -31.63 34.89
C GLU A 648 24.27 -32.85 35.03
N THR A 649 24.32 -33.58 36.14
CA THR A 649 23.47 -34.75 36.36
C THR A 649 22.91 -34.77 37.78
N ILE A 650 21.65 -35.17 37.91
CA ILE A 650 20.99 -35.36 39.20
C ILE A 650 20.00 -36.52 39.13
N THR A 651 19.81 -37.17 40.29
CA THR A 651 18.81 -38.21 40.49
C THR A 651 17.83 -37.71 41.56
N ILE A 652 16.53 -37.80 41.27
CA ILE A 652 15.44 -37.33 42.13
C ILE A 652 14.53 -38.53 42.43
N ASP A 653 14.26 -38.76 43.71
CA ASP A 653 13.34 -39.78 44.19
C ASP A 653 11.92 -39.20 44.25
N LEU A 654 11.02 -39.81 43.50
CA LEU A 654 9.60 -39.49 43.39
C LEU A 654 8.72 -40.60 44.00
N SER A 655 9.26 -41.52 44.80
CA SER A 655 8.50 -42.59 45.44
C SER A 655 7.32 -42.09 46.28
N SER A 656 7.46 -40.91 46.89
CA SER A 656 6.39 -40.25 47.67
C SER A 656 5.35 -39.49 46.82
N TYR A 657 5.56 -39.39 45.51
CA TYR A 657 4.66 -38.65 44.62
C TYR A 657 3.47 -39.51 44.24
N THR A 658 2.28 -38.89 44.18
CA THR A 658 1.08 -39.57 43.68
C THR A 658 1.23 -39.87 42.19
N LYS A 659 0.65 -41.00 41.74
CA LYS A 659 0.63 -41.37 40.32
C LYS A 659 -0.08 -40.29 39.51
N GLY A 660 0.50 -39.88 38.38
CA GLY A 660 -0.04 -38.78 37.59
C GLY A 660 0.98 -38.08 36.72
N ILE A 661 0.54 -36.99 36.10
CA ILE A 661 1.36 -36.14 35.24
C ILE A 661 1.98 -35.03 36.09
N TYR A 662 3.26 -34.73 35.84
CA TYR A 662 3.98 -33.60 36.41
C TYR A 662 4.71 -32.84 35.32
N PHE A 663 5.03 -31.59 35.58
CA PHE A 663 5.87 -30.76 34.73
C PHE A 663 7.16 -30.42 35.46
N VAL A 664 8.31 -30.70 34.86
CA VAL A 664 9.63 -30.37 35.41
C VAL A 664 10.17 -29.19 34.65
N ARG A 665 10.49 -28.11 35.36
CA ARG A 665 11.17 -26.94 34.83
C ARG A 665 12.62 -26.94 35.32
N ILE A 666 13.56 -26.81 34.42
CA ILE A 666 15.00 -26.86 34.67
C ILE A 666 15.62 -25.53 34.25
N TYR A 667 16.48 -25.00 35.10
CA TYR A 667 17.16 -23.73 34.92
C TYR A 667 18.67 -23.97 34.80
N ASN A 668 19.32 -23.25 33.89
CA ASN A 668 20.76 -22.97 33.91
C ASN A 668 20.96 -21.45 33.73
N ASP A 669 22.19 -20.96 33.72
CA ASP A 669 22.47 -19.52 33.66
C ASP A 669 22.03 -18.84 32.35
N ASP A 670 21.79 -19.62 31.28
CA ASP A 670 21.50 -19.11 29.93
C ASP A 670 20.09 -19.45 29.41
N ALA A 671 19.37 -20.39 30.04
CA ALA A 671 18.17 -21.00 29.49
C ALA A 671 17.25 -21.65 30.56
N ILE A 672 15.98 -21.76 30.19
CA ILE A 672 14.93 -22.46 30.95
C ILE A 672 14.30 -23.52 30.05
N SER A 673 14.16 -24.76 30.54
CA SER A 673 13.46 -25.84 29.84
C SER A 673 12.32 -26.39 30.68
N SER A 674 11.19 -26.73 30.07
CA SER A 674 10.06 -27.38 30.74
C SER A 674 9.69 -28.68 30.03
N GLN A 675 9.57 -29.78 30.76
CA GLN A 675 9.25 -31.10 30.21
C GLN A 675 8.15 -31.80 31.03
N LYS A 676 7.20 -32.42 30.32
CA LYS A 676 6.16 -33.27 30.91
C LYS A 676 6.72 -34.65 31.27
N ILE A 677 6.47 -35.09 32.49
CA ILE A 677 6.81 -36.43 32.99
C ILE A 677 5.56 -37.16 33.50
N MET A 678 5.62 -38.48 33.53
CA MET A 678 4.54 -39.33 34.04
C MET A 678 5.06 -40.24 35.17
N LYS A 679 4.47 -40.15 36.37
CA LYS A 679 4.70 -41.06 37.51
C LYS A 679 3.68 -42.20 37.45
N LYS A 680 4.16 -43.45 37.41
CA LYS A 680 3.32 -44.66 37.37
C LYS A 680 3.17 -45.37 38.71
#